data_AF-A0A1Y1MN02-F1
#
_entry.id   AF-A0A1Y1MN02-F1
#
_cell.length_a   1.000
_cell.length_b   1.000
_cell.length_c   1.000
_cell.angle_alpha   90.00
_cell.angle_beta   90.00
_cell.angle_gamma   90.00
#
_symmetry.space_group_name_H-M   'P 1'
#
loop_
_entity.id
_entity.type
_entity.pdbx_description
1 polymer ?
#
loop_
_entity_poly.entity_id
_entity_poly.type
_entity_poly.pdbx_seq_one_letter_code
_entity_poly.pdbx_strand_id
1 'polypeptide(L)'
;DPSLARHFYTSLFTSLITKIKKDQAESDEFSQSINTGINNILNTSTQFATNTIGTFLDIALSFTDTMRFDPNIITTVSEESGLLSLGSLLLEEYLSSSLEEAPASKKRRGVESSQTNHWVKLAELYKEMNEWDVVSSIFLEKMNCSETVLHAIEAESIGHWRAAQESYATVIKEDTSEYRRDFYYESYFKAFAALGEWDRLSEAITDNVCGTESDNTWTYLWDNGWNQQKLLPWFITSELRNTLSGNGQIFSSVNTYLKDPEKSLYLKSNFGEELAMLCLLQNDVDTAKYYLNDTITSWLENWSTINPLFVNLRANTISGLKGPIDIYLFTQAITSINMRNFQFIIDDLLKSWDNLARDPLDSLLLSETLTVYRNQFVSVIEEKLLALADEDDIRGDLMKLKKFKCNIHVNLIEHALMQDNYYIARKYVKLIQTANLRKLVEETQWSLAVSKVLLYRSKTIENKAERFTVLLTSWTKLGPVTGDLSPEDSALCCVVKRTQHVYDITQQIYALSQTDNALFNGQQDALRALMGVTAVVNPETVWQFGVDTLQKTLVDCENEIKKMMETDDLKVYSHMANSYLKLAYCTQNKEDGVETFIISTLRAMKLGSTEGKQLFPCLLSKDLAQFKSTFQAESSKIPTWMFLNWIPQLLANLDTAAIFAISDIIVEIAQMYPQAIMYAYRLSKGKYKLQSNTIGIYGKKIIETLDGLLLSNTQVDTLLTAFASVTSPTNVLEYYMKKICASNSEEQFKENYQKLMDDLYPPNVNYKSPKSLKGPIFKKIAEYEHKLKEIMKGK
;
A
#
# COMPACT_ATOMS: atom_id res chain seq x y z
N ASP A 1 39.15 -1.13 1.31
CA ASP A 1 37.74 -1.01 1.72
C ASP A 1 37.42 0.46 1.97
N PRO A 2 36.61 1.10 1.12
CA PRO A 2 36.22 2.50 1.24
C PRO A 2 35.54 2.86 2.57
N SER A 3 34.79 1.93 3.16
CA SER A 3 34.11 2.15 4.44
C SER A 3 35.10 2.28 5.60
N LEU A 4 36.13 1.42 5.63
CA LEU A 4 37.20 1.46 6.62
C LEU A 4 38.08 2.71 6.47
N ALA A 5 38.31 3.15 5.23
CA ALA A 5 38.98 4.42 4.95
C ALA A 5 38.18 5.62 5.49
N ARG A 6 36.84 5.63 5.32
CA ARG A 6 35.96 6.66 5.90
C ARG A 6 36.09 6.74 7.42
N HIS A 7 36.00 5.62 8.12
CA HIS A 7 36.11 5.58 9.58
C HIS A 7 37.50 6.03 10.06
N PHE A 8 38.57 5.53 9.43
CA PHE A 8 39.93 5.92 9.76
C PHE A 8 40.16 7.42 9.55
N TYR A 9 39.75 7.96 8.41
CA TYR A 9 39.92 9.37 8.08
C TYR A 9 39.14 10.26 9.05
N THR A 10 37.87 9.95 9.30
CA THR A 10 37.01 10.70 10.24
C THR A 10 37.61 10.71 11.65
N SER A 11 38.09 9.57 12.14
CA SER A 11 38.73 9.45 13.46
C SER A 11 40.07 10.17 13.55
N LEU A 12 40.90 10.08 12.51
CA LEU A 12 42.18 10.78 12.44
C LEU A 12 41.96 12.29 12.43
N PHE A 13 41.04 12.77 11.60
CA PHE A 13 40.73 14.18 11.42
C PHE A 13 40.14 14.80 12.70
N THR A 14 39.20 14.11 13.34
CA THR A 14 38.66 14.53 14.64
C THR A 14 39.73 14.58 15.74
N SER A 15 40.64 13.61 15.79
CA SER A 15 41.77 13.60 16.72
C SER A 15 42.77 14.75 16.48
N LEU A 16 42.99 15.12 15.22
CA LEU A 16 43.88 16.23 14.86
C LEU A 16 43.28 17.59 15.24
N ILE A 17 42.02 17.84 14.90
CA ILE A 17 41.34 19.10 15.25
C ILE A 17 41.22 19.27 16.76
N THR A 18 40.87 18.22 17.50
CA THR A 18 40.79 18.28 18.97
C THR A 18 42.14 18.58 19.63
N LYS A 19 43.26 18.20 19.00
CA LYS A 19 44.61 18.58 19.45
C LYS A 19 44.96 20.03 19.11
N ILE A 20 44.57 20.51 17.93
CA ILE A 20 44.83 21.88 17.47
C ILE A 20 44.01 22.92 18.26
N LYS A 21 42.78 22.58 18.70
CA LYS A 21 41.94 23.42 19.57
C LYS A 21 42.59 23.83 20.91
N LYS A 22 43.79 23.33 21.25
CA LYS A 22 44.55 23.75 22.44
C LYS A 22 45.24 25.12 22.30
N ASP A 23 45.47 25.59 21.08
CA ASP A 23 45.96 26.96 20.79
C ASP A 23 44.86 27.76 20.05
N GLN A 24 44.27 28.75 20.73
CA GLN A 24 43.03 29.40 20.27
C GLN A 24 43.16 30.19 18.96
N ALA A 25 44.30 30.84 18.69
CA ALA A 25 44.44 31.71 17.51
C ALA A 25 44.72 30.95 16.20
N GLU A 26 45.55 29.90 16.24
CA GLU A 26 45.82 29.06 15.06
C GLU A 26 44.65 28.13 14.73
N SER A 27 43.83 27.79 15.74
CA SER A 27 42.65 26.94 15.59
C SER A 27 41.55 27.57 14.71
N ASP A 28 41.34 28.89 14.78
CA ASP A 28 40.29 29.57 14.03
C ASP A 28 40.66 29.75 12.54
N GLU A 29 41.90 30.13 12.24
CA GLU A 29 42.41 30.25 10.87
C GLU A 29 42.43 28.89 10.15
N PHE A 30 42.88 27.84 10.85
CA PHE A 30 42.87 26.47 10.33
C PHE A 30 41.45 25.96 10.08
N SER A 31 40.51 26.24 11.00
CA SER A 31 39.09 25.84 10.83
C SER A 31 38.42 26.56 9.67
N GLN A 32 38.72 27.84 9.45
CA GLN A 32 38.23 28.60 8.29
C GLN A 32 38.80 28.06 6.98
N SER A 33 40.10 27.75 6.93
CA SER A 33 40.73 27.14 5.76
C SER A 33 40.11 25.78 5.42
N ILE A 34 39.86 24.93 6.43
CA ILE A 34 39.16 23.66 6.23
C ILE A 34 37.73 23.89 5.73
N ASN A 35 36.98 24.83 6.33
CA ASN A 35 35.62 25.12 5.90
C ASN A 35 35.62 25.54 4.42
N THR A 36 36.50 26.45 4.00
CA THR A 36 36.63 26.81 2.57
C THR A 36 37.05 25.64 1.68
N GLY A 37 37.95 24.78 2.15
CA GLY A 37 38.40 23.61 1.39
C GLY A 37 37.28 22.58 1.18
N ILE A 38 36.57 22.22 2.25
CA ILE A 38 35.43 21.30 2.18
C ILE A 38 34.31 21.93 1.35
N ASN A 39 33.98 23.20 1.56
CA ASN A 39 32.94 23.89 0.81
C ASN A 39 33.25 23.94 -0.70
N ASN A 40 34.51 24.15 -1.08
CA ASN A 40 34.93 24.07 -2.48
C ASN A 40 34.77 22.65 -3.04
N ILE A 41 35.13 21.62 -2.27
CA ILE A 41 34.95 20.22 -2.70
C ILE A 41 33.47 19.89 -2.89
N LEU A 42 32.61 20.30 -1.95
CA LEU A 42 31.17 20.06 -2.02
C LEU A 42 30.52 20.75 -3.23
N ASN A 43 30.95 21.99 -3.56
CA ASN A 43 30.43 22.72 -4.71
C ASN A 43 30.95 22.23 -6.08
N THR A 44 32.14 21.61 -6.13
CA THR A 44 32.77 21.21 -7.40
C THR A 44 32.63 19.72 -7.71
N SER A 45 32.18 18.92 -6.75
CA SER A 45 31.99 17.49 -6.91
C SER A 45 30.84 17.19 -7.86
N THR A 46 31.08 16.33 -8.86
CA THR A 46 30.06 15.85 -9.82
C THR A 46 29.67 14.39 -9.61
N GLN A 47 30.50 13.59 -8.95
CA GLN A 47 30.30 12.14 -8.76
C GLN A 47 29.66 11.78 -7.41
N PHE A 48 29.59 12.73 -6.47
CA PHE A 48 28.93 12.61 -5.15
C PHE A 48 29.14 11.27 -4.41
N ALA A 49 30.37 10.72 -4.45
CA ALA A 49 30.67 9.42 -3.89
C ALA A 49 30.29 9.33 -2.39
N THR A 50 29.38 8.41 -2.05
CA THR A 50 28.75 8.27 -0.73
C THR A 50 29.75 8.22 0.42
N ASN A 51 30.85 7.47 0.27
CA ASN A 51 31.84 7.36 1.36
C ASN A 51 32.63 8.65 1.57
N THR A 52 33.01 9.34 0.49
CA THR A 52 33.78 10.59 0.56
C THR A 52 32.91 11.72 1.11
N ILE A 53 31.71 11.90 0.56
CA ILE A 53 30.76 12.88 1.05
C ILE A 53 30.40 12.60 2.52
N GLY A 54 30.15 11.33 2.84
CA GLY A 54 29.87 10.91 4.21
C GLY A 54 30.98 11.26 5.20
N THR A 55 32.27 11.14 4.81
CA THR A 55 33.36 11.62 5.69
C THR A 55 33.28 13.11 5.99
N PHE A 56 32.99 13.93 4.98
CA PHE A 56 32.92 15.39 5.16
C PHE A 56 31.72 15.79 6.01
N LEU A 57 30.57 15.14 5.81
CA LEU A 57 29.38 15.38 6.63
C LEU A 57 29.57 14.88 8.08
N ASP A 58 30.23 13.74 8.31
CA ASP A 58 30.56 13.25 9.66
C ASP A 58 31.54 14.21 10.38
N ILE A 59 32.51 14.75 9.65
CA ILE A 59 33.43 15.78 10.16
C ILE A 59 32.67 17.06 10.50
N ALA A 60 31.77 17.51 9.62
CA ALA A 60 30.91 18.67 9.85
C ALA A 60 30.07 18.51 11.13
N LEU A 61 29.45 17.33 11.28
CA LEU A 61 28.63 16.99 12.44
C LEU A 61 29.44 16.93 13.73
N SER A 62 30.70 16.49 13.67
CA SER A 62 31.59 16.46 14.84
C SER A 62 32.06 17.86 15.27
N PHE A 63 31.95 18.86 14.41
CA PHE A 63 32.49 20.21 14.60
C PHE A 63 31.50 21.32 14.21
N THR A 64 30.23 21.16 14.57
CA THR A 64 29.13 22.08 14.25
C THR A 64 29.33 23.51 14.76
N ASP A 65 30.09 23.70 15.85
CA ASP A 65 30.44 25.03 16.39
C ASP A 65 31.35 25.84 15.46
N THR A 66 32.18 25.16 14.65
CA THR A 66 33.25 25.78 13.86
C THR A 66 33.06 25.65 12.35
N MET A 67 32.32 24.62 11.91
CA MET A 67 32.05 24.34 10.51
C MET A 67 30.55 24.45 10.26
N ARG A 68 30.16 25.46 9.50
CA ARG A 68 28.79 25.64 9.01
C ARG A 68 28.83 25.83 7.50
N PHE A 69 28.02 25.05 6.80
CA PHE A 69 27.87 25.06 5.36
C PHE A 69 26.48 25.58 4.99
N ASP A 70 26.32 26.05 3.76
CA ASP A 70 25.02 26.48 3.25
C ASP A 70 24.03 25.28 3.25
N PRO A 71 22.82 25.42 3.81
CA PRO A 71 21.79 24.39 3.75
C PRO A 71 21.52 23.85 2.36
N ASN A 72 21.59 24.70 1.32
CA ASN A 72 21.36 24.30 -0.05
C ASN A 72 22.43 23.29 -0.52
N ILE A 73 23.68 23.50 -0.14
CA ILE A 73 24.80 22.60 -0.47
C ILE A 73 24.64 21.29 0.29
N ILE A 74 24.23 21.34 1.56
CA ILE A 74 24.01 20.13 2.37
C ILE A 74 22.89 19.28 1.78
N THR A 75 21.75 19.90 1.42
CA THR A 75 20.62 19.17 0.82
C THR A 75 21.01 18.54 -0.50
N THR A 76 21.58 19.31 -1.43
CA THR A 76 21.98 18.79 -2.75
C THR A 76 22.98 17.65 -2.64
N VAL A 77 24.03 17.82 -1.83
CA VAL A 77 25.04 16.77 -1.59
C VAL A 77 24.42 15.54 -0.93
N SER A 78 23.48 15.71 0.00
CA SER A 78 22.85 14.59 0.72
C SER A 78 21.88 13.81 -0.15
N GLU A 79 21.15 14.49 -1.04
CA GLU A 79 20.28 13.87 -2.04
C GLU A 79 21.09 13.06 -3.05
N GLU A 80 22.07 13.68 -3.70
CA GLU A 80 22.87 13.04 -4.76
C GLU A 80 23.75 11.89 -4.24
N SER A 81 24.21 11.96 -2.98
CA SER A 81 25.01 10.90 -2.37
C SER A 81 24.19 9.79 -1.67
N GLY A 82 22.87 9.97 -1.57
CA GLY A 82 21.97 9.05 -0.85
C GLY A 82 22.09 9.08 0.67
N LEU A 83 22.69 10.12 1.25
CA LEU A 83 22.94 10.31 2.68
C LEU A 83 21.92 11.24 3.35
N LEU A 84 20.63 11.09 2.99
CA LEU A 84 19.53 11.94 3.47
C LEU A 84 19.49 12.08 5.00
N SER A 85 19.67 10.98 5.72
CA SER A 85 19.63 10.96 7.19
C SER A 85 20.78 11.76 7.82
N LEU A 86 21.99 11.64 7.29
CA LEU A 86 23.16 12.37 7.79
C LEU A 86 23.05 13.87 7.48
N GLY A 87 22.54 14.22 6.30
CA GLY A 87 22.19 15.59 5.95
C GLY A 87 21.14 16.19 6.86
N SER A 88 20.05 15.44 7.13
CA SER A 88 18.98 15.88 8.03
C SER A 88 19.49 16.12 9.45
N LEU A 89 20.27 15.18 9.99
CA LEU A 89 20.87 15.29 11.33
C LEU A 89 21.79 16.51 11.44
N LEU A 90 22.60 16.78 10.41
CA LEU A 90 23.47 17.95 10.38
C LEU A 90 22.66 19.27 10.42
N LEU A 91 21.57 19.34 9.65
CA LEU A 91 20.69 20.51 9.65
C LEU A 91 19.93 20.66 10.97
N GLU A 92 19.46 19.57 11.58
CA GLU A 92 18.85 19.57 12.91
C GLU A 92 19.82 20.09 13.99
N GLU A 93 21.09 19.67 13.92
CA GLU A 93 22.12 20.11 14.87
C GLU A 93 22.49 21.59 14.66
N TYR A 94 22.50 22.07 13.41
CA TYR A 94 22.67 23.51 13.12
C TYR A 94 21.51 24.34 13.67
N LEU A 95 20.29 23.84 13.59
CA LEU A 95 19.11 24.50 14.16
C LEU A 95 19.14 24.46 15.70
N SER A 96 19.56 23.35 16.29
CA SER A 96 19.66 23.17 17.74
C SER A 96 20.75 24.05 18.36
N SER A 97 21.93 24.10 17.74
CA SER A 97 23.04 24.97 18.17
C SER A 97 22.78 26.46 17.94
N SER A 98 21.90 26.83 17.00
CA SER A 98 21.49 28.23 16.77
C SER A 98 20.42 28.75 17.74
N LEU A 99 19.90 27.91 18.65
CA LEU A 99 18.94 28.33 19.69
C LEU A 99 19.58 29.11 20.85
N GLU A 100 20.92 29.26 20.89
CA GLU A 100 21.61 30.07 21.91
C GLU A 100 21.76 31.56 21.55
N GLU A 101 21.41 31.99 20.33
CA GLU A 101 21.34 33.44 20.01
C GLU A 101 20.03 34.06 20.54
N ALA A 102 20.20 34.99 21.48
CA ALA A 102 19.25 35.78 22.27
C ALA A 102 17.84 36.09 21.65
N PRO A 103 16.81 36.29 22.50
CA PRO A 103 15.43 36.49 22.04
C PRO A 103 15.31 37.69 21.08
N ALA A 104 14.64 37.42 19.97
CA ALA A 104 14.41 38.33 18.85
C ALA A 104 14.02 39.77 19.29
N SER A 105 14.97 40.71 19.21
CA SER A 105 14.66 42.13 19.32
C SER A 105 13.87 42.57 18.08
N LYS A 106 12.56 42.80 18.23
CA LYS A 106 11.66 43.53 17.31
C LYS A 106 11.88 43.23 15.82
N LYS A 107 11.32 42.10 15.34
CA LYS A 107 11.21 41.80 13.90
C LYS A 107 10.56 42.97 13.15
N ARG A 108 11.27 43.58 12.20
CA ARG A 108 10.65 44.35 11.11
C ARG A 108 9.84 43.37 10.27
N ARG A 109 8.57 43.69 9.97
CA ARG A 109 7.77 42.93 9.00
C ARG A 109 8.53 42.87 7.66
N GLY A 110 8.81 41.67 7.16
CA GLY A 110 9.24 41.44 5.77
C GLY A 110 10.71 41.06 5.52
N VAL A 111 11.54 40.79 6.53
CA VAL A 111 12.86 40.17 6.30
C VAL A 111 12.81 38.73 6.79
N GLU A 112 12.78 37.77 5.86
CA GLU A 112 12.86 36.35 6.17
C GLU A 112 14.24 36.01 6.73
N SER A 113 14.28 35.22 7.80
CA SER A 113 15.53 34.84 8.46
C SER A 113 16.26 33.74 7.68
N SER A 114 17.59 33.72 7.74
CA SER A 114 18.40 32.58 7.26
C SER A 114 17.93 31.23 7.84
N GLN A 115 17.36 31.24 9.06
CA GLN A 115 16.73 30.07 9.68
C GLN A 115 15.55 29.51 8.88
N THR A 116 14.81 30.34 8.14
CA THR A 116 13.70 29.90 7.29
C THR A 116 14.21 29.00 6.17
N ASN A 117 15.33 29.34 5.53
CA ASN A 117 15.96 28.49 4.52
C ASN A 117 16.38 27.13 5.10
N HIS A 118 16.96 27.12 6.31
CA HIS A 118 17.35 25.87 6.99
C HIS A 118 16.15 24.94 7.24
N TRP A 119 15.02 25.47 7.73
CA TRP A 119 13.81 24.68 7.95
C TRP A 119 13.20 24.15 6.64
N VAL A 120 13.22 24.94 5.56
CA VAL A 120 12.74 24.48 4.24
C VAL A 120 13.61 23.36 3.70
N LYS A 121 14.93 23.52 3.72
CA LYS A 121 15.89 22.51 3.27
C LYS A 121 15.88 21.23 4.10
N LEU A 122 15.59 21.34 5.40
CA LEU A 122 15.31 20.18 6.25
C LEU A 122 14.00 19.49 5.86
N ALA A 123 12.95 20.26 5.57
CA ALA A 123 11.67 19.70 5.12
C ALA A 123 11.79 19.00 3.75
N GLU A 124 12.63 19.49 2.84
CA GLU A 124 12.96 18.81 1.58
C GLU A 124 13.55 17.42 1.83
N LEU A 125 14.54 17.29 2.74
CA LEU A 125 15.14 15.99 3.07
C LEU A 125 14.13 15.03 3.71
N TYR A 126 13.25 15.51 4.60
CA TYR A 126 12.19 14.67 5.19
C TYR A 126 11.14 14.25 4.17
N LYS A 127 10.82 15.12 3.21
CA LYS A 127 9.94 14.80 2.09
C LYS A 127 10.52 13.67 1.23
N GLU A 128 11.82 13.71 0.91
CA GLU A 128 12.49 12.62 0.18
C GLU A 128 12.54 11.30 0.98
N MET A 129 12.56 11.38 2.32
CA MET A 129 12.42 10.20 3.19
C MET A 129 10.98 9.71 3.36
N ASN A 130 9.99 10.40 2.78
CA ASN A 130 8.53 10.19 2.94
C ASN A 130 7.99 10.39 4.37
N GLU A 131 8.62 11.26 5.17
CA GLU A 131 8.20 11.59 6.54
C GLU A 131 7.30 12.85 6.57
N TRP A 132 6.09 12.71 6.04
CA TRP A 132 5.14 13.83 5.83
C TRP A 132 4.63 14.48 7.12
N ASP A 133 4.54 13.72 8.22
CA ASP A 133 4.13 14.25 9.52
C ASP A 133 5.13 15.31 10.03
N VAL A 134 6.43 15.06 9.82
CA VAL A 134 7.50 15.99 10.19
C VAL A 134 7.47 17.22 9.29
N VAL A 135 7.32 17.04 7.97
CA VAL A 135 7.20 18.14 7.01
C VAL A 135 6.04 19.06 7.41
N SER A 136 4.86 18.50 7.65
CA SER A 136 3.66 19.25 8.03
C SER A 136 3.89 20.01 9.35
N SER A 137 4.54 19.37 10.33
CA SER A 137 4.88 19.98 11.61
C SER A 137 5.85 21.15 11.46
N ILE A 138 6.86 21.06 10.58
CA ILE A 138 7.80 22.15 10.33
C ILE A 138 7.07 23.36 9.74
N PHE A 139 6.23 23.15 8.72
CA PHE A 139 5.48 24.23 8.08
C PHE A 139 4.43 24.87 9.01
N LEU A 140 3.80 24.07 9.88
CA LEU A 140 2.82 24.54 10.87
C LEU A 140 3.47 25.31 12.02
N GLU A 141 4.52 24.75 12.64
CA GLU A 141 5.09 25.32 13.87
C GLU A 141 6.17 26.38 13.63
N LYS A 142 7.00 26.22 12.59
CA LYS A 142 8.24 27.01 12.42
C LYS A 142 8.13 28.08 11.34
N MET A 143 7.24 27.92 10.36
CA MET A 143 7.16 28.80 9.20
C MET A 143 5.99 29.80 9.21
N ASN A 144 5.04 29.70 10.16
CA ASN A 144 3.82 30.54 10.23
C ASN A 144 3.06 30.58 8.88
N CYS A 145 2.93 29.44 8.21
CA CYS A 145 2.27 29.37 6.90
C CYS A 145 0.76 29.52 7.00
N SER A 146 0.12 29.92 5.90
CA SER A 146 -1.32 29.92 5.75
C SER A 146 -1.88 28.49 5.73
N GLU A 147 -3.15 28.34 6.12
CA GLU A 147 -3.87 27.06 6.03
C GLU A 147 -3.90 26.50 4.60
N THR A 148 -3.77 27.35 3.57
CA THR A 148 -3.70 26.93 2.17
C THR A 148 -2.45 26.11 1.84
N VAL A 149 -1.30 26.42 2.46
CA VAL A 149 -0.05 25.65 2.28
C VAL A 149 -0.18 24.28 2.95
N LEU A 150 -0.75 24.23 4.15
CA LEU A 150 -0.97 22.97 4.87
C LEU A 150 -1.93 22.07 4.11
N HIS A 151 -3.04 22.63 3.61
CA HIS A 151 -3.97 21.89 2.75
C HIS A 151 -3.30 21.33 1.48
N ALA A 152 -2.37 22.08 0.87
CA ALA A 152 -1.62 21.59 -0.30
C ALA A 152 -0.71 20.40 0.05
N ILE A 153 0.02 20.47 1.17
CA ILE A 153 0.89 19.40 1.66
C ILE A 153 0.07 18.17 2.07
N GLU A 154 -1.05 18.36 2.78
CA GLU A 154 -1.98 17.29 3.15
C GLU A 154 -2.52 16.59 1.91
N ALA A 155 -2.99 17.35 0.92
CA ALA A 155 -3.47 16.80 -0.35
C ALA A 155 -2.39 16.02 -1.11
N GLU A 156 -1.13 16.48 -1.09
CA GLU A 156 0.00 15.75 -1.66
C GLU A 156 0.29 14.45 -0.90
N SER A 157 0.31 14.49 0.45
CA SER A 157 0.60 13.33 1.30
C SER A 157 -0.42 12.19 1.12
N ILE A 158 -1.69 12.53 0.90
CA ILE A 158 -2.78 11.57 0.65
C ILE A 158 -2.76 11.07 -0.81
N GLY A 159 -2.09 11.77 -1.73
CA GLY A 159 -2.07 11.45 -3.15
C GLY A 159 -3.25 12.04 -3.94
N HIS A 160 -3.93 13.05 -3.39
CA HIS A 160 -4.99 13.80 -4.09
C HIS A 160 -4.37 14.86 -5.02
N TRP A 161 -3.71 14.40 -6.08
CA TRP A 161 -2.86 15.22 -6.96
C TRP A 161 -3.55 16.44 -7.57
N ARG A 162 -4.85 16.34 -7.91
CA ARG A 162 -5.58 17.49 -8.48
C ARG A 162 -5.82 18.60 -7.47
N ALA A 163 -6.24 18.25 -6.26
CA ALA A 163 -6.46 19.22 -5.19
C ALA A 163 -5.13 19.85 -4.77
N ALA A 164 -4.05 19.06 -4.72
CA ALA A 164 -2.69 19.54 -4.48
C ALA A 164 -2.25 20.54 -5.58
N GLN A 165 -2.43 20.19 -6.86
CA GLN A 165 -2.08 21.07 -7.99
C GLN A 165 -2.81 22.42 -7.93
N GLU A 166 -4.11 22.42 -7.66
CA GLU A 166 -4.91 23.66 -7.55
C GLU A 166 -4.49 24.49 -6.33
N SER A 167 -4.26 23.84 -5.19
CA SER A 167 -3.79 24.51 -3.97
C SER A 167 -2.40 25.12 -4.18
N TYR A 168 -1.44 24.38 -4.74
CA TYR A 168 -0.11 24.91 -5.04
C TYR A 168 -0.14 26.05 -6.07
N ALA A 169 -1.01 25.99 -7.08
CA ALA A 169 -1.19 27.09 -8.03
C ALA A 169 -1.71 28.38 -7.36
N THR A 170 -2.50 28.28 -6.29
CA THR A 170 -2.90 29.44 -5.48
C THR A 170 -1.77 29.92 -4.59
N VAL A 171 -1.06 29.01 -3.91
CA VAL A 171 0.07 29.31 -3.03
C VAL A 171 1.19 30.04 -3.77
N ILE A 172 1.54 29.60 -4.98
CA ILE A 172 2.58 30.24 -5.82
C ILE A 172 2.24 31.70 -6.15
N LYS A 173 0.95 32.06 -6.20
CA LYS A 173 0.51 33.45 -6.47
C LYS A 173 0.44 34.30 -5.22
N GLU A 174 0.13 33.70 -4.08
CA GLU A 174 -0.08 34.39 -2.80
C GLU A 174 1.22 34.57 -2.00
N ASP A 175 2.07 33.54 -1.98
CA ASP A 175 3.35 33.55 -1.27
C ASP A 175 4.49 34.04 -2.16
N THR A 176 5.13 35.13 -1.74
CA THR A 176 6.23 35.77 -2.49
C THR A 176 7.62 35.39 -1.98
N SER A 177 7.71 34.51 -0.96
CA SER A 177 8.98 34.02 -0.42
C SER A 177 9.81 33.31 -1.48
N GLU A 178 11.07 33.72 -1.61
CA GLU A 178 12.04 33.08 -2.51
C GLU A 178 12.49 31.72 -1.97
N TYR A 179 12.63 31.56 -0.65
CA TYR A 179 13.10 30.31 -0.04
C TYR A 179 12.09 29.17 -0.13
N ARG A 180 10.79 29.47 -0.10
CA ARG A 180 9.72 28.44 -0.18
C ARG A 180 9.29 28.13 -1.60
N ARG A 181 9.63 29.00 -2.56
CA ARG A 181 9.21 28.88 -3.96
C ARG A 181 9.68 27.56 -4.58
N ASP A 182 10.92 27.18 -4.34
CA ASP A 182 11.51 25.94 -4.86
C ASP A 182 10.72 24.70 -4.39
N PHE A 183 10.40 24.65 -3.09
CA PHE A 183 9.59 23.58 -2.51
C PHE A 183 8.20 23.49 -3.18
N TYR A 184 7.55 24.64 -3.39
CA TYR A 184 6.24 24.68 -4.05
C TYR A 184 6.30 24.26 -5.52
N TYR A 185 7.33 24.71 -6.26
CA TYR A 185 7.51 24.35 -7.66
C TYR A 185 7.75 22.86 -7.84
N GLU A 186 8.62 22.25 -7.03
CA GLU A 186 8.85 20.81 -7.10
C GLU A 186 7.55 20.02 -6.91
N SER A 187 6.78 20.33 -5.86
CA SER A 187 5.49 19.67 -5.59
C SER A 187 4.44 19.95 -6.66
N TYR A 188 4.39 21.19 -7.18
CA TYR A 188 3.47 21.59 -8.23
C TYR A 188 3.72 20.83 -9.53
N PHE A 189 4.96 20.74 -9.98
CA PHE A 189 5.34 20.00 -11.20
C PHE A 189 5.19 18.50 -11.04
N LYS A 190 5.53 17.95 -9.86
CA LYS A 190 5.28 16.55 -9.52
C LYS A 190 3.79 16.20 -9.64
N ALA A 191 2.89 17.12 -9.25
CA ALA A 191 1.45 16.90 -9.39
C ALA A 191 1.00 16.77 -10.86
N PHE A 192 1.58 17.51 -11.81
CA PHE A 192 1.30 17.31 -13.24
C PHE A 192 1.75 15.93 -13.72
N ALA A 193 2.95 15.50 -13.33
CA ALA A 193 3.47 14.17 -13.68
C ALA A 193 2.56 13.07 -13.13
N ALA A 194 2.11 13.19 -11.88
CA ALA A 194 1.18 12.24 -11.25
C ALA A 194 -0.23 12.25 -11.85
N LEU A 195 -0.64 13.33 -12.53
CA LEU A 195 -1.89 13.41 -13.29
C LEU A 195 -1.73 12.94 -14.76
N GLY A 196 -0.50 12.67 -15.21
CA GLY A 196 -0.18 12.33 -16.59
C GLY A 196 -0.36 13.50 -17.57
N GLU A 197 -0.34 14.75 -17.10
CA GLU A 197 -0.51 15.96 -17.91
C GLU A 197 0.85 16.48 -18.44
N TRP A 198 1.53 15.66 -19.24
CA TRP A 198 2.90 15.92 -19.71
C TRP A 198 3.04 17.16 -20.62
N ASP A 199 2.11 17.40 -21.55
CA ASP A 199 2.14 18.59 -22.41
C ASP A 199 2.05 19.89 -21.58
N ARG A 200 1.17 19.90 -20.57
CA ARG A 200 1.00 21.04 -19.68
C ARG A 200 2.14 21.21 -18.70
N LEU A 201 2.84 20.14 -18.34
CA LEU A 201 4.02 20.20 -17.50
C LEU A 201 5.14 21.00 -18.20
N SER A 202 5.42 20.70 -19.48
CA SER A 202 6.40 21.44 -20.27
C SER A 202 6.03 22.93 -20.41
N GLU A 203 4.74 23.22 -20.64
CA GLU A 203 4.22 24.59 -20.68
C GLU A 203 4.35 25.29 -19.32
N ALA A 204 3.93 24.64 -18.23
CA ALA A 204 3.98 25.21 -16.88
C ALA A 204 5.41 25.47 -16.39
N ILE A 205 6.37 24.61 -16.72
CA ILE A 205 7.79 24.86 -16.43
C ILE A 205 8.24 26.09 -17.22
N THR A 206 7.93 26.16 -18.52
CA THR A 206 8.30 27.30 -19.35
C THR A 206 7.70 28.61 -18.84
N ASP A 207 6.41 28.63 -18.50
CA ASP A 207 5.69 29.85 -18.11
C ASP A 207 6.06 30.37 -16.72
N ASN A 208 6.31 29.48 -15.75
CA ASN A 208 6.56 29.88 -14.35
C ASN A 208 8.05 30.08 -14.02
N VAL A 209 8.95 29.47 -14.80
CA VAL A 209 10.39 29.41 -14.50
C VAL A 209 11.20 30.18 -15.53
N CYS A 210 10.84 30.14 -16.81
CA CYS A 210 11.51 30.94 -17.84
C CYS A 210 10.86 32.33 -17.92
N GLY A 211 11.65 33.39 -17.74
CA GLY A 211 11.18 34.75 -18.00
C GLY A 211 10.84 34.96 -19.48
N THR A 212 10.08 36.02 -19.80
CA THR A 212 9.72 36.41 -21.17
C THR A 212 10.90 36.72 -22.10
N GLU A 213 12.15 36.68 -21.60
CA GLU A 213 13.37 37.12 -22.28
C GLU A 213 14.26 35.97 -22.79
N SER A 214 13.98 34.70 -22.45
CA SER A 214 14.79 33.56 -22.94
C SER A 214 14.15 32.86 -24.15
N ASP A 215 14.83 32.86 -25.29
CA ASP A 215 14.36 32.20 -26.53
C ASP A 215 14.35 30.66 -26.47
N ASN A 216 14.92 30.02 -25.42
CA ASN A 216 14.95 28.55 -25.29
C ASN A 216 14.97 28.05 -23.84
N THR A 217 13.87 27.43 -23.38
CA THR A 217 13.71 26.78 -22.05
C THR A 217 14.87 25.85 -21.70
N TRP A 218 15.40 25.10 -22.68
CA TRP A 218 16.53 24.21 -22.42
C TRP A 218 17.75 24.96 -21.90
N THR A 219 18.07 26.13 -22.46
CA THR A 219 19.28 26.87 -22.07
C THR A 219 19.19 27.38 -20.63
N TYR A 220 18.01 27.84 -20.21
CA TYR A 220 17.78 28.31 -18.85
C TYR A 220 17.84 27.18 -17.80
N LEU A 221 17.31 26.00 -18.14
CA LEU A 221 17.34 24.84 -17.23
C LEU A 221 18.74 24.25 -17.03
N TRP A 222 19.67 24.52 -17.95
CA TRP A 222 21.09 24.14 -17.82
C TRP A 222 21.89 25.12 -16.95
N ASP A 223 21.39 26.34 -16.71
CA ASP A 223 22.10 27.35 -15.93
C ASP A 223 21.93 27.08 -14.41
N ASN A 224 22.97 26.48 -13.83
CA ASN A 224 23.36 26.41 -12.42
C ASN A 224 22.30 26.06 -11.34
N GLY A 225 22.50 24.90 -10.70
CA GLY A 225 22.00 24.60 -9.36
C GLY A 225 20.69 23.81 -9.34
N TRP A 226 19.70 24.31 -8.59
CA TRP A 226 18.45 23.60 -8.29
C TRP A 226 17.63 23.26 -9.55
N ASN A 227 17.62 24.15 -10.57
CA ASN A 227 16.89 23.91 -11.83
C ASN A 227 17.40 22.67 -12.58
N GLN A 228 18.72 22.48 -12.64
CA GLN A 228 19.35 21.34 -13.31
C GLN A 228 19.07 20.02 -12.59
N GLN A 229 19.01 20.05 -11.26
CA GLN A 229 18.81 18.86 -10.43
C GLN A 229 17.33 18.47 -10.33
N LYS A 230 16.44 19.43 -10.09
CA LYS A 230 15.03 19.15 -9.75
C LYS A 230 14.07 19.35 -10.92
N LEU A 231 14.28 20.35 -11.80
CA LEU A 231 13.34 20.66 -12.88
C LEU A 231 13.69 19.99 -14.21
N LEU A 232 14.97 19.95 -14.56
CA LEU A 232 15.44 19.36 -15.81
C LEU A 232 15.01 17.90 -15.97
N PRO A 233 15.01 17.03 -14.94
CA PRO A 233 14.49 15.67 -15.08
C PRO A 233 13.04 15.63 -15.54
N TRP A 234 12.16 16.38 -14.86
CA TRP A 234 10.74 16.46 -15.24
C TRP A 234 10.55 16.98 -16.66
N PHE A 235 11.34 17.97 -17.05
CA PHE A 235 11.30 18.54 -18.40
C PHE A 235 11.71 17.54 -19.47
N ILE A 236 12.85 16.85 -19.29
CA ILE A 236 13.33 15.81 -20.23
C ILE A 236 12.31 14.67 -20.34
N THR A 237 11.79 14.18 -19.23
CA THR A 237 10.76 13.13 -19.24
C THR A 237 9.50 13.62 -19.96
N SER A 238 9.06 14.86 -19.76
CA SER A 238 7.89 15.42 -20.45
C SER A 238 8.10 15.50 -21.97
N GLU A 239 9.25 16.00 -22.42
CA GLU A 239 9.60 16.08 -23.83
C GLU A 239 9.72 14.68 -24.47
N LEU A 240 10.27 13.71 -23.73
CA LEU A 240 10.32 12.32 -24.18
C LEU A 240 8.90 11.76 -24.35
N ARG A 241 8.02 11.99 -23.37
CA ARG A 241 6.62 11.53 -23.42
C ARG A 241 5.84 12.15 -24.57
N ASN A 242 6.05 13.44 -24.82
CA ASN A 242 5.44 14.16 -25.93
C ASN A 242 5.95 13.62 -27.28
N THR A 243 7.25 13.29 -27.36
CA THR A 243 7.86 12.65 -28.54
C THR A 243 7.31 11.24 -28.77
N LEU A 244 7.21 10.42 -27.72
CA LEU A 244 6.58 9.08 -27.77
C LEU A 244 5.09 9.15 -28.14
N SER A 245 4.44 10.31 -27.97
CA SER A 245 3.05 10.54 -28.38
C SER A 245 2.93 11.13 -29.79
N GLY A 246 4.05 11.45 -30.44
CA GLY A 246 4.11 11.99 -31.82
C GLY A 246 4.23 13.51 -31.95
N ASN A 247 4.36 14.25 -30.83
CA ASN A 247 4.27 15.72 -30.80
C ASN A 247 5.59 16.44 -30.44
N GLY A 248 6.65 15.72 -30.06
CA GLY A 248 7.87 16.31 -29.49
C GLY A 248 9.05 16.48 -30.47
N GLN A 249 9.96 17.42 -30.15
CA GLN A 249 11.18 17.72 -30.92
C GLN A 249 12.48 17.43 -30.13
N ILE A 250 12.42 16.51 -29.17
CA ILE A 250 13.51 16.23 -28.21
C ILE A 250 14.86 15.89 -28.87
N PHE A 251 14.85 15.19 -30.01
CA PHE A 251 16.07 14.71 -30.68
C PHE A 251 17.04 15.84 -31.04
N SER A 252 16.52 16.96 -31.54
CA SER A 252 17.36 18.10 -31.97
C SER A 252 18.03 18.78 -30.77
N SER A 253 17.29 18.96 -29.69
CA SER A 253 17.77 19.55 -28.44
C SER A 253 18.82 18.65 -27.77
N VAL A 254 18.51 17.37 -27.56
CA VAL A 254 19.42 16.42 -26.89
C VAL A 254 20.71 16.24 -27.68
N ASN A 255 20.64 16.10 -29.01
CA ASN A 255 21.84 16.00 -29.85
C ASN A 255 22.71 17.26 -29.85
N THR A 256 22.14 18.43 -29.52
CA THR A 256 22.91 19.66 -29.37
C THR A 256 23.73 19.63 -28.09
N TYR A 257 23.14 19.19 -26.97
CA TYR A 257 23.81 19.13 -25.68
C TYR A 257 24.75 17.93 -25.53
N LEU A 258 24.52 16.82 -26.25
CA LEU A 258 25.44 15.68 -26.29
C LEU A 258 26.80 16.01 -26.94
N LYS A 259 26.89 17.11 -27.72
CA LYS A 259 28.15 17.60 -28.32
C LYS A 259 29.06 18.30 -27.31
N ASP A 260 28.50 18.81 -26.22
CA ASP A 260 29.24 19.44 -25.14
C ASP A 260 29.75 18.36 -24.16
N PRO A 261 31.05 18.26 -23.88
CA PRO A 261 31.61 17.18 -23.06
C PRO A 261 31.07 17.16 -21.62
N GLU A 262 30.86 18.33 -20.98
CA GLU A 262 30.42 18.39 -19.58
C GLU A 262 28.94 18.01 -19.46
N LYS A 263 28.09 18.59 -20.32
CA LYS A 263 26.66 18.27 -20.37
C LYS A 263 26.40 16.84 -20.81
N SER A 264 27.23 16.30 -21.71
CA SER A 264 27.16 14.90 -22.16
C SER A 264 27.44 13.92 -21.01
N LEU A 265 28.43 14.21 -20.15
CA LEU A 265 28.70 13.39 -18.97
C LEU A 265 27.53 13.39 -17.99
N TYR A 266 26.95 14.55 -17.71
CA TYR A 266 25.76 14.67 -16.86
C TYR A 266 24.57 13.88 -17.43
N LEU A 267 24.28 14.04 -18.73
CA LEU A 267 23.18 13.34 -19.39
C LEU A 267 23.33 11.82 -19.33
N LYS A 268 24.54 11.30 -19.58
CA LYS A 268 24.80 9.86 -19.53
C LYS A 268 24.69 9.28 -18.13
N SER A 269 25.10 10.06 -17.12
CA SER A 269 25.07 9.61 -15.72
C SER A 269 23.63 9.54 -15.18
N ASN A 270 22.79 10.52 -15.54
CA ASN A 270 21.48 10.71 -14.89
C ASN A 270 20.27 10.31 -15.75
N PHE A 271 20.40 10.25 -17.08
CA PHE A 271 19.29 10.02 -18.02
C PHE A 271 19.51 8.83 -18.96
N GLY A 272 20.19 7.78 -18.47
CA GLY A 272 20.50 6.61 -19.28
C GLY A 272 19.26 5.85 -19.77
N GLU A 273 18.16 5.86 -19.00
CA GLU A 273 16.87 5.28 -19.42
C GLU A 273 16.27 6.03 -20.61
N GLU A 274 16.15 7.36 -20.51
CA GLU A 274 15.60 8.21 -21.56
C GLU A 274 16.46 8.18 -22.82
N LEU A 275 17.79 8.23 -22.67
CA LEU A 275 18.72 8.12 -23.80
C LEU A 275 18.59 6.77 -24.51
N ALA A 276 18.47 5.67 -23.77
CA ALA A 276 18.27 4.35 -24.37
C ALA A 276 16.94 4.28 -25.15
N MET A 277 15.86 4.84 -24.62
CA MET A 277 14.59 4.92 -25.35
C MET A 277 14.68 5.78 -26.63
N LEU A 278 15.38 6.91 -26.58
CA LEU A 278 15.60 7.74 -27.76
C LEU A 278 16.41 7.01 -28.84
N CYS A 279 17.45 6.28 -28.44
CA CYS A 279 18.24 5.44 -29.36
C CYS A 279 17.38 4.34 -30.00
N LEU A 280 16.48 3.70 -29.24
CA LEU A 280 15.55 2.71 -29.79
C LEU A 280 14.60 3.32 -30.83
N LEU A 281 14.09 4.53 -30.62
CA LEU A 281 13.25 5.22 -31.61
C LEU A 281 14.03 5.56 -32.91
N GLN A 282 15.34 5.75 -32.82
CA GLN A 282 16.23 5.95 -33.97
C GLN A 282 16.71 4.64 -34.60
N ASN A 283 16.24 3.49 -34.10
CA ASN A 283 16.69 2.15 -34.49
C ASN A 283 18.20 1.89 -34.25
N ASP A 284 18.82 2.62 -33.32
CA ASP A 284 20.20 2.42 -32.88
C ASP A 284 20.23 1.57 -31.60
N VAL A 285 20.16 0.26 -31.82
CA VAL A 285 20.08 -0.75 -30.76
C VAL A 285 21.39 -0.90 -29.97
N ASP A 286 22.53 -0.74 -30.62
CA ASP A 286 23.83 -0.97 -29.98
C ASP A 286 24.17 0.15 -28.99
N THR A 287 23.90 1.41 -29.37
CA THR A 287 24.05 2.56 -28.48
C THR A 287 23.07 2.50 -27.32
N ALA A 288 21.83 2.03 -27.55
CA ALA A 288 20.87 1.81 -26.47
C ALA A 288 21.40 0.80 -25.43
N LYS A 289 21.96 -0.34 -25.87
CA LYS A 289 22.58 -1.33 -24.96
C LYS A 289 23.73 -0.76 -24.16
N TYR A 290 24.56 0.10 -24.78
CA TYR A 290 25.66 0.76 -24.08
C TYR A 290 25.15 1.60 -22.90
N TYR A 291 24.18 2.49 -23.14
CA TYR A 291 23.61 3.33 -22.07
C TYR A 291 22.92 2.52 -20.98
N LEU A 292 22.20 1.45 -21.35
CA LEU A 292 21.55 0.58 -20.36
C LEU A 292 22.55 -0.15 -19.47
N ASN A 293 23.63 -0.69 -20.04
CA ASN A 293 24.66 -1.36 -19.25
C ASN A 293 25.37 -0.40 -18.28
N ASP A 294 25.64 0.82 -18.72
CA ASP A 294 26.22 1.88 -17.88
C ASP A 294 25.27 2.24 -16.73
N THR A 295 23.99 2.46 -17.04
CA THR A 295 22.94 2.75 -16.06
C THR A 295 22.80 1.64 -15.02
N ILE A 296 22.76 0.38 -15.46
CA ILE A 296 22.64 -0.78 -14.55
C ILE A 296 23.87 -0.91 -13.66
N THR A 297 25.07 -0.64 -14.20
CA THR A 297 26.32 -0.70 -13.43
C THR A 297 26.36 0.40 -12.38
N SER A 298 26.03 1.64 -12.76
CA SER A 298 25.91 2.79 -11.85
C SER A 298 24.86 2.53 -10.75
N TRP A 299 23.70 1.96 -11.12
CA TRP A 299 22.68 1.58 -10.16
C TRP A 299 23.17 0.52 -9.17
N LEU A 300 23.91 -0.50 -9.62
CA LEU A 300 24.46 -1.54 -8.75
C LEU A 300 25.45 -0.97 -7.73
N GLU A 301 26.29 -0.04 -8.16
CA GLU A 301 27.22 0.68 -7.29
C GLU A 301 26.46 1.48 -6.24
N ASN A 302 25.49 2.29 -6.66
CA ASN A 302 24.65 3.09 -5.75
C ASN A 302 23.86 2.21 -4.78
N TRP A 303 23.23 1.14 -5.26
CA TRP A 303 22.47 0.18 -4.45
C TRP A 303 23.31 -0.44 -3.33
N SER A 304 24.58 -0.74 -3.61
CA SER A 304 25.50 -1.31 -2.62
C SER A 304 25.81 -0.36 -1.46
N THR A 305 25.65 0.95 -1.66
CA THR A 305 25.94 1.99 -0.66
C THR A 305 24.75 2.34 0.22
N ILE A 306 23.52 2.05 -0.20
CA ILE A 306 22.29 2.41 0.52
C ILE A 306 22.18 1.57 1.80
N ASN A 307 21.87 2.24 2.92
CA ASN A 307 21.70 1.58 4.21
C ASN A 307 20.55 0.55 4.16
N PRO A 308 20.77 -0.71 4.60
CA PRO A 308 19.73 -1.74 4.64
C PRO A 308 18.47 -1.38 5.44
N LEU A 309 18.57 -0.47 6.41
CA LEU A 309 17.44 -0.03 7.25
C LEU A 309 16.46 0.89 6.53
N PHE A 310 16.85 1.53 5.43
CA PHE A 310 15.96 2.41 4.66
C PHE A 310 15.09 1.62 3.69
N VAL A 311 14.09 0.90 4.22
CA VAL A 311 13.23 0.00 3.45
C VAL A 311 12.53 0.71 2.29
N ASN A 312 11.97 1.91 2.52
CA ASN A 312 11.24 2.67 1.51
C ASN A 312 12.16 3.20 0.39
N LEU A 313 13.31 3.79 0.74
CA LEU A 313 14.28 4.25 -0.26
C LEU A 313 14.81 3.08 -1.11
N ARG A 314 15.02 1.91 -0.48
CA ARG A 314 15.42 0.69 -1.19
C ARG A 314 14.32 0.16 -2.11
N ALA A 315 13.06 0.20 -1.69
CA ALA A 315 11.94 -0.19 -2.54
C ALA A 315 11.79 0.75 -3.76
N ASN A 316 11.96 2.06 -3.56
CA ASN A 316 11.88 3.06 -4.62
C ASN A 316 13.01 2.90 -5.64
N THR A 317 14.25 2.72 -5.19
CA THR A 317 15.41 2.51 -6.08
C THR A 317 15.32 1.22 -6.87
N ILE A 318 14.81 0.12 -6.31
CA ILE A 318 14.49 -1.11 -7.08
C ILE A 318 13.39 -0.83 -8.11
N SER A 319 12.36 -0.08 -7.73
CA SER A 319 11.25 0.22 -8.64
C SER A 319 11.71 1.04 -9.85
N GLY A 320 12.64 1.97 -9.67
CA GLY A 320 13.27 2.73 -10.75
C GLY A 320 14.02 1.86 -11.76
N LEU A 321 14.55 0.71 -11.36
CA LEU A 321 15.27 -0.21 -12.24
C LEU A 321 14.34 -0.95 -13.24
N LYS A 322 13.02 -0.99 -12.99
CA LYS A 322 12.07 -1.69 -13.86
C LYS A 322 12.02 -1.11 -15.27
N GLY A 323 12.12 0.21 -15.42
CA GLY A 323 12.17 0.89 -16.72
C GLY A 323 13.36 0.42 -17.58
N PRO A 324 14.61 0.64 -17.13
CA PRO A 324 15.80 0.21 -17.85
C PRO A 324 15.84 -1.28 -18.17
N ILE A 325 15.40 -2.14 -17.25
CA ILE A 325 15.35 -3.59 -17.49
C ILE A 325 14.34 -3.95 -18.58
N ASP A 326 13.15 -3.35 -18.60
CA ASP A 326 12.15 -3.66 -19.64
C ASP A 326 12.66 -3.26 -21.03
N ILE A 327 13.36 -2.12 -21.13
CA ILE A 327 14.07 -1.68 -22.34
C ILE A 327 15.16 -2.70 -22.72
N TYR A 328 15.98 -3.13 -21.76
CA TYR A 328 17.06 -4.09 -22.00
C TYR A 328 16.54 -5.43 -22.54
N LEU A 329 15.52 -6.00 -21.90
CA LEU A 329 14.89 -7.25 -22.31
C LEU A 329 14.26 -7.13 -23.70
N PHE A 330 13.57 -6.01 -23.97
CA PHE A 330 13.04 -5.73 -25.30
C PHE A 330 14.16 -5.64 -26.35
N THR A 331 15.26 -4.97 -26.02
CA THR A 331 16.41 -4.78 -26.90
C THR A 331 17.09 -6.11 -27.24
N GLN A 332 17.15 -7.04 -26.28
CA GLN A 332 17.62 -8.40 -26.52
C GLN A 332 16.65 -9.15 -27.46
N ALA A 333 15.35 -9.08 -27.17
CA ALA A 333 14.33 -9.77 -27.96
C ALA A 333 14.29 -9.26 -29.41
N ILE A 334 14.23 -7.93 -29.63
CA ILE A 334 14.16 -7.34 -30.97
C ILE A 334 15.37 -7.75 -31.81
N THR A 335 16.60 -7.83 -31.26
CA THR A 335 17.77 -8.31 -32.02
C THR A 335 17.68 -9.77 -32.44
N SER A 336 16.97 -10.60 -31.68
CA SER A 336 16.85 -12.03 -31.93
C SER A 336 15.72 -12.42 -32.91
N ILE A 337 14.79 -11.49 -33.18
CA ILE A 337 13.65 -11.72 -34.09
C ILE A 337 14.12 -11.93 -35.53
N ASN A 338 13.76 -13.07 -36.10
CA ASN A 338 13.91 -13.46 -37.50
C ASN A 338 12.69 -14.25 -37.99
N MET A 339 12.63 -14.54 -39.30
CA MET A 339 11.51 -15.26 -39.93
C MET A 339 11.16 -16.62 -39.33
N ARG A 340 12.08 -17.28 -38.62
CA ARG A 340 11.86 -18.64 -38.08
C ARG A 340 11.35 -18.64 -36.64
N ASN A 341 11.59 -17.57 -35.89
CA ASN A 341 11.37 -17.55 -34.44
C ASN A 341 10.49 -16.39 -33.94
N PHE A 342 10.06 -15.48 -34.82
CA PHE A 342 9.31 -14.28 -34.42
C PHE A 342 8.06 -14.60 -33.60
N GLN A 343 7.28 -15.62 -33.98
CA GLN A 343 6.06 -16.01 -33.25
C GLN A 343 6.35 -16.43 -31.80
N PHE A 344 7.37 -17.27 -31.60
CA PHE A 344 7.76 -17.73 -30.27
C PHE A 344 8.22 -16.57 -29.39
N ILE A 345 9.08 -15.69 -29.92
CA ILE A 345 9.60 -14.54 -29.17
C ILE A 345 8.48 -13.57 -28.80
N ILE A 346 7.55 -13.29 -29.73
CA ILE A 346 6.42 -12.41 -29.47
C ILE A 346 5.50 -13.03 -28.41
N ASP A 347 5.14 -14.29 -28.54
CA ASP A 347 4.27 -14.95 -27.56
C ASP A 347 4.92 -15.00 -26.16
N ASP A 348 6.25 -15.17 -26.07
CA ASP A 348 7.00 -15.13 -24.82
C ASP A 348 7.04 -13.72 -24.20
N LEU A 349 7.33 -12.69 -25.01
CA LEU A 349 7.29 -11.29 -24.58
C LEU A 349 5.90 -10.88 -24.07
N LEU A 350 4.85 -11.19 -24.82
CA LEU A 350 3.47 -10.84 -24.45
C LEU A 350 3.06 -11.53 -23.15
N LYS A 351 3.41 -12.80 -22.96
CA LYS A 351 3.16 -13.53 -21.70
C LYS A 351 3.92 -12.91 -20.53
N SER A 352 5.20 -12.56 -20.74
CA SER A 352 6.02 -11.91 -19.72
C SER A 352 5.42 -10.57 -19.29
N TRP A 353 5.05 -9.72 -20.25
CA TRP A 353 4.43 -8.42 -19.97
C TRP A 353 3.06 -8.54 -19.32
N ASP A 354 2.24 -9.50 -19.74
CA ASP A 354 0.93 -9.78 -19.12
C ASP A 354 1.05 -10.26 -17.67
N ASN A 355 2.08 -11.03 -17.34
CA ASN A 355 2.33 -11.45 -15.96
C ASN A 355 2.78 -10.28 -15.10
N LEU A 356 3.70 -9.44 -15.61
CA LEU A 356 4.20 -8.26 -14.91
C LEU A 356 3.14 -7.15 -14.75
N ALA A 357 2.16 -7.08 -15.64
CA ALA A 357 1.08 -6.10 -15.58
C ALA A 357 -0.04 -6.47 -14.58
N ARG A 358 -0.01 -7.66 -13.97
CA ARG A 358 -1.06 -8.13 -13.05
C ARG A 358 -0.78 -7.82 -11.58
N ASP A 359 0.47 -7.60 -11.21
CA ASP A 359 0.82 -7.15 -9.88
C ASP A 359 0.65 -5.62 -9.83
N PRO A 360 -0.18 -5.08 -8.91
CA PRO A 360 -0.31 -3.64 -8.78
C PRO A 360 1.06 -3.07 -8.41
N LEU A 361 1.64 -2.27 -9.31
CA LEU A 361 2.85 -1.52 -9.01
C LEU A 361 2.50 -0.44 -7.99
N ASP A 362 3.38 -0.23 -7.01
CA ASP A 362 3.18 0.78 -5.97
C ASP A 362 3.10 2.21 -6.57
N SER A 363 3.75 2.45 -7.72
CA SER A 363 3.74 3.74 -8.42
C SER A 363 2.94 3.69 -9.72
N LEU A 364 1.85 4.47 -9.78
CA LEU A 364 1.08 4.68 -11.01
C LEU A 364 1.90 5.36 -12.11
N LEU A 365 2.81 6.27 -11.74
CA LEU A 365 3.70 6.93 -12.70
C LEU A 365 4.58 5.91 -13.43
N LEU A 366 5.13 4.94 -12.71
CA LEU A 366 5.91 3.86 -13.30
C LEU A 366 5.03 2.95 -14.18
N SER A 367 3.81 2.66 -13.74
CA SER A 367 2.85 1.89 -14.54
C SER A 367 2.49 2.60 -15.85
N GLU A 368 2.30 3.92 -15.83
CA GLU A 368 2.07 4.73 -17.04
C GLU A 368 3.31 4.69 -17.94
N THR A 369 4.50 4.88 -17.36
CA THR A 369 5.80 4.84 -18.04
C THR A 369 5.99 3.56 -18.85
N LEU A 370 5.86 2.41 -18.19
CA LEU A 370 6.01 1.09 -18.82
C LEU A 370 4.93 0.85 -19.88
N THR A 371 3.70 1.31 -19.64
CA THR A 371 2.61 1.19 -20.63
C THR A 371 2.94 1.94 -21.92
N VAL A 372 3.46 3.17 -21.80
CA VAL A 372 3.85 3.98 -22.96
C VAL A 372 5.05 3.35 -23.68
N TYR A 373 6.06 2.85 -22.96
CA TYR A 373 7.20 2.18 -23.56
C TYR A 373 6.81 0.91 -24.30
N ARG A 374 6.01 0.02 -23.67
CA ARG A 374 5.51 -1.20 -24.31
C ARG A 374 4.64 -0.91 -25.53
N ASN A 375 3.82 0.14 -25.50
CA ASN A 375 3.07 0.56 -26.68
C ASN A 375 4.00 0.89 -27.86
N GLN A 376 5.13 1.57 -27.59
CA GLN A 376 6.14 1.87 -28.60
C GLN A 376 6.94 0.64 -29.02
N PHE A 377 7.31 -0.24 -28.10
CA PHE A 377 7.94 -1.53 -28.41
C PHE A 377 7.10 -2.35 -29.39
N VAL A 378 5.79 -2.38 -29.18
CA VAL A 378 4.88 -3.07 -30.08
C VAL A 378 4.85 -2.41 -31.47
N SER A 379 4.88 -1.08 -31.56
CA SER A 379 5.01 -0.39 -32.86
C SER A 379 6.32 -0.74 -33.58
N VAL A 380 7.44 -0.80 -32.86
CA VAL A 380 8.73 -1.23 -33.42
C VAL A 380 8.70 -2.69 -33.88
N ILE A 381 8.02 -3.57 -33.13
CA ILE A 381 7.80 -4.97 -33.56
C ILE A 381 6.96 -5.01 -34.83
N GLU A 382 5.86 -4.25 -34.91
CA GLU A 382 4.98 -4.18 -36.08
C GLU A 382 5.77 -3.77 -37.34
N GLU A 383 6.58 -2.71 -37.26
CA GLU A 383 7.45 -2.27 -38.35
C GLU A 383 8.46 -3.35 -38.77
N LYS A 384 9.10 -4.01 -37.81
CA LYS A 384 10.05 -5.08 -38.09
C LYS A 384 9.39 -6.29 -38.75
N LEU A 385 8.17 -6.66 -38.35
CA LEU A 385 7.43 -7.77 -38.95
C LEU A 385 7.05 -7.47 -40.39
N LEU A 386 6.55 -6.26 -40.67
CA LEU A 386 6.22 -5.81 -42.02
C LEU A 386 7.44 -5.78 -42.95
N ALA A 387 8.64 -5.60 -42.40
CA ALA A 387 9.89 -5.70 -43.15
C ALA A 387 10.34 -7.16 -43.42
N LEU A 388 9.85 -8.13 -42.65
CA LEU A 388 10.26 -9.54 -42.71
C LEU A 388 9.35 -10.39 -43.60
N ALA A 389 8.04 -10.14 -43.60
CA ALA A 389 7.05 -10.94 -44.32
C ALA A 389 5.91 -10.09 -44.89
N ASP A 390 5.17 -10.66 -45.84
CA ASP A 390 3.97 -10.05 -46.38
C ASP A 390 2.86 -9.95 -45.32
N GLU A 391 2.08 -8.87 -45.35
CA GLU A 391 1.07 -8.56 -44.33
C GLU A 391 0.05 -9.70 -44.12
N ASP A 392 -0.26 -10.46 -45.17
CA ASP A 392 -1.21 -11.58 -45.10
C ASP A 392 -0.71 -12.75 -44.23
N ASP A 393 0.60 -13.02 -44.26
CA ASP A 393 1.23 -14.11 -43.50
C ASP A 393 1.32 -13.78 -42.00
N ILE A 394 1.50 -12.50 -41.67
CA ILE A 394 1.64 -12.00 -40.28
C ILE A 394 0.38 -11.35 -39.73
N ARG A 395 -0.73 -11.33 -40.49
CA ARG A 395 -1.99 -10.67 -40.11
C ARG A 395 -2.48 -11.09 -38.72
N GLY A 396 -2.39 -12.37 -38.41
CA GLY A 396 -2.78 -12.92 -37.12
C GLY A 396 -1.95 -12.34 -35.97
N ASP A 397 -0.64 -12.24 -36.15
CA ASP A 397 0.28 -11.71 -35.14
C ASP A 397 0.14 -10.18 -34.99
N LEU A 398 -0.05 -9.44 -36.09
CA LEU A 398 -0.39 -8.01 -36.03
C LEU A 398 -1.70 -7.77 -35.28
N MET A 399 -2.69 -8.65 -35.42
CA MET A 399 -3.95 -8.56 -34.68
C MET A 399 -3.75 -8.85 -33.18
N LYS A 400 -2.90 -9.82 -32.82
CA LYS A 400 -2.53 -10.09 -31.42
C LYS A 400 -1.84 -8.88 -30.78
N LEU A 401 -0.89 -8.26 -31.48
CA LEU A 401 -0.17 -7.06 -31.01
C LEU A 401 -1.13 -5.89 -30.77
N LYS A 402 -2.08 -5.66 -31.70
CA LYS A 402 -3.15 -4.68 -31.54
C LYS A 402 -4.06 -4.98 -30.35
N LYS A 403 -4.44 -6.25 -30.12
CA LYS A 403 -5.22 -6.66 -28.93
C LYS A 403 -4.44 -6.38 -27.65
N PHE A 404 -3.15 -6.68 -27.63
CA PHE A 404 -2.28 -6.40 -26.48
C PHE A 404 -2.17 -4.90 -26.17
N LYS A 405 -1.93 -4.05 -27.18
CA LYS A 405 -1.92 -2.57 -27.03
C LYS A 405 -3.17 -2.05 -26.32
N CYS A 406 -4.34 -2.59 -26.67
CA CYS A 406 -5.56 -2.20 -25.99
C CYS A 406 -5.64 -2.73 -24.54
N ASN A 407 -5.26 -3.99 -24.32
CA ASN A 407 -5.31 -4.61 -22.99
C ASN A 407 -4.41 -3.90 -21.98
N ILE A 408 -3.20 -3.49 -22.36
CA ILE A 408 -2.30 -2.76 -21.46
C ILE A 408 -2.90 -1.42 -21.02
N HIS A 409 -3.60 -0.71 -21.91
CA HIS A 409 -4.27 0.53 -21.55
C HIS A 409 -5.49 0.29 -20.65
N VAL A 410 -6.23 -0.80 -20.86
CA VAL A 410 -7.34 -1.20 -19.97
C VAL A 410 -6.81 -1.55 -18.57
N ASN A 411 -5.72 -2.30 -18.48
CA ASN A 411 -5.09 -2.62 -17.19
C ASN A 411 -4.60 -1.36 -16.47
N LEU A 412 -3.98 -0.41 -17.20
CA LEU A 412 -3.58 0.87 -16.64
C LEU A 412 -4.79 1.67 -16.11
N ILE A 413 -5.93 1.64 -16.81
CA ILE A 413 -7.17 2.24 -16.32
C ILE A 413 -7.62 1.55 -15.03
N GLU A 414 -7.61 0.23 -14.94
CA GLU A 414 -7.98 -0.49 -13.70
C GLU A 414 -7.03 -0.10 -12.54
N HIS A 415 -5.72 -0.05 -12.77
CA HIS A 415 -4.74 0.35 -11.77
C HIS A 415 -4.92 1.80 -11.30
N ALA A 416 -5.13 2.73 -12.23
CA ALA A 416 -5.38 4.13 -11.91
C ALA A 416 -6.63 4.28 -11.01
N LEU A 417 -7.67 3.48 -11.26
CA LEU A 417 -8.88 3.49 -10.43
C LEU A 417 -8.68 2.85 -9.04
N MET A 418 -7.80 1.85 -8.91
CA MET A 418 -7.45 1.27 -7.60
C MET A 418 -6.69 2.28 -6.71
N GLN A 419 -5.96 3.22 -7.30
CA GLN A 419 -5.26 4.30 -6.59
C GLN A 419 -6.05 5.63 -6.61
N ASP A 420 -7.37 5.59 -6.84
CA ASP A 420 -8.27 6.75 -6.86
C ASP A 420 -7.90 7.90 -7.83
N ASN A 421 -7.09 7.62 -8.87
CA ASN A 421 -6.68 8.60 -9.87
C ASN A 421 -7.60 8.61 -11.10
N TYR A 422 -8.68 9.39 -11.01
CA TYR A 422 -9.67 9.55 -12.08
C TYR A 422 -9.09 10.16 -13.38
N TYR A 423 -8.14 11.08 -13.28
CA TYR A 423 -7.69 11.89 -14.42
C TYR A 423 -6.90 11.07 -15.43
N ILE A 424 -5.96 10.25 -14.96
CA ILE A 424 -5.22 9.29 -15.81
C ILE A 424 -6.19 8.30 -16.45
N ALA A 425 -7.10 7.72 -15.67
CA ALA A 425 -8.10 6.79 -16.18
C ALA A 425 -8.93 7.41 -17.31
N ARG A 426 -9.36 8.67 -17.15
CA ARG A 426 -10.10 9.42 -18.17
C ARG A 426 -9.27 9.70 -19.42
N LYS A 427 -7.98 10.05 -19.29
CA LYS A 427 -7.06 10.31 -20.40
C LYS A 427 -6.95 9.09 -21.31
N TYR A 428 -6.69 7.92 -20.75
CA TYR A 428 -6.54 6.69 -21.53
C TYR A 428 -7.87 6.18 -22.11
N VAL A 429 -8.99 6.42 -21.44
CA VAL A 429 -10.32 6.15 -22.04
C VAL A 429 -10.52 6.99 -23.31
N LYS A 430 -10.19 8.28 -23.29
CA LYS A 430 -10.31 9.15 -24.47
C LYS A 430 -9.39 8.68 -25.59
N LEU A 431 -8.14 8.32 -25.28
CA LEU A 431 -7.15 7.87 -26.25
C LEU A 431 -7.61 6.64 -27.03
N ILE A 432 -8.19 5.64 -26.34
CA ILE A 432 -8.73 4.44 -26.98
C ILE A 432 -9.95 4.77 -27.86
N GLN A 433 -10.81 5.71 -27.42
CA GLN A 433 -11.99 6.14 -28.18
C GLN A 433 -11.59 6.86 -29.48
N THR A 434 -10.62 7.78 -29.41
CA THR A 434 -10.16 8.55 -30.57
C THR A 434 -9.45 7.68 -31.60
N ALA A 435 -8.70 6.68 -31.16
CA ALA A 435 -7.97 5.78 -32.04
C ALA A 435 -8.85 4.70 -32.71
N ASN A 436 -10.17 4.69 -32.47
CA ASN A 436 -11.12 3.66 -32.96
C ASN A 436 -10.70 2.21 -32.66
N LEU A 437 -9.83 2.02 -31.65
CA LEU A 437 -9.29 0.73 -31.23
C LEU A 437 -10.34 -0.15 -30.51
N ARG A 438 -11.54 0.40 -30.25
CA ARG A 438 -12.66 -0.28 -29.59
C ARG A 438 -13.00 -1.65 -30.21
N LYS A 439 -12.88 -1.79 -31.54
CA LYS A 439 -13.24 -3.04 -32.25
C LYS A 439 -12.28 -4.21 -31.96
N LEU A 440 -11.12 -3.94 -31.36
CA LEU A 440 -10.06 -4.92 -31.11
C LEU A 440 -10.04 -5.45 -29.67
N VAL A 441 -10.88 -4.88 -28.79
CA VAL A 441 -11.03 -5.33 -27.39
C VAL A 441 -12.25 -6.22 -27.30
N GLU A 442 -12.20 -7.20 -26.38
CA GLU A 442 -13.43 -7.83 -25.91
C GLU A 442 -14.36 -6.73 -25.37
N GLU A 443 -15.49 -6.50 -26.06
CA GLU A 443 -16.41 -5.40 -25.77
C GLU A 443 -16.84 -5.35 -24.29
N THR A 444 -16.83 -6.51 -23.64
CA THR A 444 -17.17 -6.72 -22.23
C THR A 444 -16.14 -6.13 -21.25
N GLN A 445 -14.84 -6.22 -21.52
CA GLN A 445 -13.79 -5.66 -20.66
C GLN A 445 -13.68 -4.15 -20.83
N TRP A 446 -13.78 -3.68 -22.07
CA TRP A 446 -13.77 -2.25 -22.39
C TRP A 446 -14.99 -1.52 -21.79
N SER A 447 -16.19 -2.06 -21.98
CA SER A 447 -17.41 -1.50 -21.40
C SER A 447 -17.34 -1.42 -19.88
N LEU A 448 -16.78 -2.46 -19.23
CA LEU A 448 -16.52 -2.46 -17.80
C LEU A 448 -15.57 -1.32 -17.39
N ALA A 449 -14.40 -1.20 -18.03
CA ALA A 449 -13.43 -0.16 -17.70
C ALA A 449 -14.02 1.25 -17.84
N VAL A 450 -14.72 1.54 -18.94
CA VAL A 450 -15.40 2.84 -19.17
C VAL A 450 -16.47 3.10 -18.10
N SER A 451 -17.28 2.10 -17.78
CA SER A 451 -18.31 2.23 -16.74
C SER A 451 -17.72 2.47 -15.36
N LYS A 452 -16.59 1.84 -15.01
CA LYS A 452 -15.87 2.10 -13.76
C LYS A 452 -15.38 3.54 -13.69
N VAL A 453 -14.78 4.06 -14.75
CA VAL A 453 -14.35 5.48 -14.82
C VAL A 453 -15.53 6.43 -14.61
N LEU A 454 -16.70 6.14 -15.18
CA LEU A 454 -17.91 6.96 -14.99
C LEU A 454 -18.45 6.88 -13.55
N LEU A 455 -18.42 5.69 -12.93
CA LEU A 455 -18.78 5.53 -11.51
C LEU A 455 -17.85 6.37 -10.60
N TYR A 456 -16.54 6.34 -10.85
CA TYR A 456 -15.60 7.16 -10.10
C TYR A 456 -15.82 8.66 -10.32
N ARG A 457 -16.06 9.10 -11.56
CA ARG A 457 -16.47 10.48 -11.85
C ARG A 457 -17.68 10.89 -11.02
N SER A 458 -18.68 10.01 -10.88
CA SER A 458 -19.88 10.32 -10.11
C SER A 458 -19.57 10.65 -8.64
N LYS A 459 -18.52 10.07 -8.05
CA LYS A 459 -18.09 10.38 -6.67
C LYS A 459 -17.49 11.78 -6.53
N THR A 460 -16.84 12.29 -7.58
CA THR A 460 -16.20 13.62 -7.60
C THR A 460 -17.18 14.78 -7.83
N ILE A 461 -18.41 14.49 -8.27
CA ILE A 461 -19.40 15.52 -8.62
C ILE A 461 -20.25 15.88 -7.39
N GLU A 462 -20.23 17.15 -7.00
CA GLU A 462 -21.07 17.68 -5.90
C GLU A 462 -22.55 17.78 -6.29
N ASN A 463 -22.85 18.13 -7.55
CA ASN A 463 -24.22 18.27 -8.03
C ASN A 463 -24.92 16.89 -8.14
N LYS A 464 -25.92 16.66 -7.28
CA LYS A 464 -26.67 15.41 -7.20
C LYS A 464 -27.35 15.01 -8.51
N ALA A 465 -27.88 15.97 -9.28
CA ALA A 465 -28.57 15.69 -10.54
C ALA A 465 -27.57 15.22 -11.61
N GLU A 466 -26.45 15.93 -11.76
CA GLU A 466 -25.38 15.52 -12.68
C GLU A 466 -24.81 14.16 -12.28
N ARG A 467 -24.55 13.95 -10.98
CA ARG A 467 -24.10 12.65 -10.44
C ARG A 467 -25.05 11.51 -10.82
N PHE A 468 -26.36 11.71 -10.70
CA PHE A 468 -27.35 10.71 -11.09
C PHE A 468 -27.32 10.42 -12.59
N THR A 469 -27.22 11.44 -13.45
CA THR A 469 -27.11 11.24 -14.90
C THR A 469 -25.85 10.48 -15.27
N VAL A 470 -24.71 10.76 -14.63
CA VAL A 470 -23.45 10.05 -14.86
C VAL A 470 -23.57 8.58 -14.45
N LEU A 471 -24.23 8.27 -13.32
CA LEU A 471 -24.50 6.89 -12.89
C LEU A 471 -25.36 6.13 -13.91
N LEU A 472 -26.40 6.76 -14.46
CA LEU A 472 -27.20 6.16 -15.53
C LEU A 472 -26.36 5.92 -16.79
N THR A 473 -25.51 6.87 -17.18
CA THR A 473 -24.60 6.67 -18.33
C THR A 473 -23.59 5.57 -18.08
N SER A 474 -23.13 5.37 -16.85
CA SER A 474 -22.27 4.26 -16.46
C SER A 474 -22.95 2.91 -16.72
N TRP A 475 -24.21 2.78 -16.27
CA TRP A 475 -24.98 1.55 -16.47
C TRP A 475 -25.31 1.30 -17.95
N THR A 476 -25.74 2.32 -18.69
CA THR A 476 -26.03 2.17 -20.14
C THR A 476 -24.81 1.73 -20.93
N LYS A 477 -23.61 2.24 -20.58
CA LYS A 477 -22.35 1.87 -21.25
C LYS A 477 -21.88 0.45 -20.93
N LEU A 478 -22.23 -0.07 -19.76
CA LEU A 478 -21.96 -1.46 -19.40
C LEU A 478 -22.75 -2.43 -20.27
N GLY A 479 -23.99 -2.07 -20.65
CA GLY A 479 -24.89 -2.95 -21.41
C GLY A 479 -25.47 -4.11 -20.57
N PRO A 480 -26.22 -5.04 -21.18
CA PRO A 480 -26.81 -6.17 -20.46
C PRO A 480 -25.71 -7.09 -19.94
N VAL A 481 -25.88 -7.54 -18.70
CA VAL A 481 -24.93 -8.41 -17.99
C VAL A 481 -25.29 -9.90 -18.16
N THR A 482 -26.53 -10.20 -18.53
CA THR A 482 -27.02 -11.56 -18.80
C THR A 482 -26.69 -11.98 -20.23
N GLY A 483 -25.56 -12.63 -20.41
CA GLY A 483 -25.24 -13.42 -21.60
C GLY A 483 -24.97 -14.88 -21.21
N ASP A 484 -24.97 -15.78 -22.19
CA ASP A 484 -24.59 -17.18 -21.97
C ASP A 484 -23.15 -17.23 -21.39
N LEU A 485 -22.99 -17.90 -20.25
CA LEU A 485 -21.69 -18.06 -19.61
C LEU A 485 -20.85 -19.04 -20.45
N SER A 486 -19.72 -18.57 -20.98
CA SER A 486 -18.73 -19.47 -21.57
C SER A 486 -17.92 -20.16 -20.46
N PRO A 487 -17.51 -21.42 -20.66
CA PRO A 487 -16.78 -22.19 -19.66
C PRO A 487 -15.27 -21.82 -19.59
N GLU A 488 -14.92 -20.53 -19.67
CA GLU A 488 -13.54 -20.04 -19.60
C GLU A 488 -13.33 -19.16 -18.36
N ASP A 489 -12.23 -19.37 -17.61
CA ASP A 489 -11.90 -18.62 -16.37
C ASP A 489 -11.88 -17.09 -16.58
N SER A 490 -11.33 -16.63 -17.71
CA SER A 490 -11.29 -15.20 -18.07
C SER A 490 -12.69 -14.62 -18.30
N ALA A 491 -13.58 -15.38 -18.96
CA ALA A 491 -14.94 -14.95 -19.25
C ALA A 491 -15.80 -14.92 -17.98
N LEU A 492 -15.69 -15.95 -17.13
CA LEU A 492 -16.31 -15.98 -15.80
C LEU A 492 -15.84 -14.78 -14.96
N CYS A 493 -14.54 -14.47 -14.95
CA CYS A 493 -14.00 -13.30 -14.25
C CYS A 493 -14.66 -12.00 -14.73
N CYS A 494 -14.79 -11.85 -16.05
CA CYS A 494 -15.40 -10.66 -16.64
C CYS A 494 -16.88 -10.53 -16.23
N VAL A 495 -17.65 -11.61 -16.25
CA VAL A 495 -19.06 -11.58 -15.84
C VAL A 495 -19.20 -11.20 -14.37
N VAL A 496 -18.44 -11.83 -13.48
CA VAL A 496 -18.46 -11.50 -12.04
C VAL A 496 -18.05 -10.04 -11.78
N LYS A 497 -17.01 -9.54 -12.46
CA LYS A 497 -16.60 -8.12 -12.32
C LYS A 497 -17.70 -7.16 -12.81
N ARG A 498 -18.42 -7.50 -13.89
CA ARG A 498 -19.52 -6.66 -14.41
C ARG A 498 -20.73 -6.67 -13.46
N THR A 499 -21.08 -7.80 -12.87
CA THR A 499 -22.20 -7.89 -11.92
C THR A 499 -21.88 -7.17 -10.62
N GLN A 500 -20.64 -7.27 -10.12
CA GLN A 500 -20.16 -6.45 -9.01
C GLN A 500 -20.31 -4.95 -9.28
N HIS A 501 -19.98 -4.52 -10.50
CA HIS A 501 -20.09 -3.11 -10.89
C HIS A 501 -21.55 -2.64 -10.98
N VAL A 502 -22.46 -3.49 -11.47
CA VAL A 502 -23.91 -3.19 -11.42
C VAL A 502 -24.37 -3.02 -9.98
N TYR A 503 -23.97 -3.92 -9.09
CA TYR A 503 -24.27 -3.81 -7.67
C TYR A 503 -23.78 -2.45 -7.11
N ASP A 504 -22.55 -2.04 -7.39
CA ASP A 504 -21.99 -0.77 -6.91
C ASP A 504 -22.77 0.45 -7.45
N ILE A 505 -23.17 0.43 -8.72
CA ILE A 505 -24.00 1.49 -9.32
C ILE A 505 -25.37 1.54 -8.61
N THR A 506 -26.05 0.39 -8.45
CA THR A 506 -27.38 0.34 -7.82
C THR A 506 -27.34 0.80 -6.36
N GLN A 507 -26.27 0.48 -5.62
CA GLN A 507 -26.07 0.94 -4.25
C GLN A 507 -25.88 2.47 -4.18
N GLN A 508 -25.11 3.06 -5.11
CA GLN A 508 -24.93 4.51 -5.18
C GLN A 508 -26.21 5.25 -5.57
N ILE A 509 -26.97 4.69 -6.53
CA ILE A 509 -28.30 5.22 -6.91
C ILE A 509 -29.25 5.19 -5.70
N TYR A 510 -29.26 4.07 -4.97
CA TYR A 510 -30.06 3.92 -3.76
C TYR A 510 -29.69 4.96 -2.69
N ALA A 511 -28.40 5.11 -2.37
CA ALA A 511 -27.94 6.10 -1.39
C ALA A 511 -28.34 7.54 -1.78
N LEU A 512 -28.24 7.91 -3.06
CA LEU A 512 -28.67 9.22 -3.54
C LEU A 512 -30.18 9.42 -3.42
N SER A 513 -30.96 8.40 -3.78
CA SER A 513 -32.42 8.47 -3.73
C SER A 513 -32.96 8.64 -2.31
N GLN A 514 -32.29 8.09 -1.29
CA GLN A 514 -32.64 8.34 0.12
C GLN A 514 -32.54 9.81 0.51
N THR A 515 -31.70 10.60 -0.17
CA THR A 515 -31.52 12.02 0.11
C THR A 515 -32.38 12.94 -0.76
N ASP A 516 -32.82 12.48 -1.94
CA ASP A 516 -33.61 13.28 -2.88
C ASP A 516 -34.52 12.40 -3.76
N ASN A 517 -35.77 12.25 -3.32
CA ASN A 517 -36.77 11.43 -4.01
C ASN A 517 -37.27 12.05 -5.32
N ALA A 518 -37.18 13.38 -5.49
CA ALA A 518 -37.70 14.05 -6.68
C ALA A 518 -36.85 13.77 -7.92
N LEU A 519 -35.52 13.76 -7.76
CA LEU A 519 -34.57 13.40 -8.81
C LEU A 519 -34.75 11.96 -9.29
N PHE A 520 -34.99 11.03 -8.37
CA PHE A 520 -35.24 9.63 -8.69
C PHE A 520 -36.51 9.45 -9.53
N ASN A 521 -37.59 10.15 -9.17
CA ASN A 521 -38.88 10.06 -9.87
C ASN A 521 -38.79 10.53 -11.33
N GLY A 522 -37.95 11.52 -11.63
CA GLY A 522 -37.75 12.02 -13.00
C GLY A 522 -37.00 11.05 -13.93
N GLN A 523 -36.39 9.99 -13.41
CA GLN A 523 -35.52 9.07 -14.18
C GLN A 523 -36.01 7.61 -14.15
N GLN A 524 -37.23 7.35 -13.68
CA GLN A 524 -37.77 5.99 -13.54
C GLN A 524 -37.85 5.24 -14.87
N ASP A 525 -38.18 5.90 -15.97
CA ASP A 525 -38.31 5.26 -17.29
C ASP A 525 -36.97 4.73 -17.80
N ALA A 526 -35.89 5.47 -17.59
CA ALA A 526 -34.53 5.04 -17.94
C ALA A 526 -34.08 3.83 -17.11
N LEU A 527 -34.42 3.82 -15.81
CA LEU A 527 -34.13 2.70 -14.91
C LEU A 527 -34.93 1.44 -15.28
N ARG A 528 -36.21 1.59 -15.65
CA ARG A 528 -37.04 0.48 -16.15
C ARG A 528 -36.43 -0.17 -17.39
N ALA A 529 -35.99 0.65 -18.35
CA ALA A 529 -35.35 0.16 -19.57
C ALA A 529 -34.04 -0.60 -19.28
N LEU A 530 -33.23 -0.12 -18.32
CA LEU A 530 -31.97 -0.76 -17.93
C LEU A 530 -32.15 -2.10 -17.20
N MET A 531 -33.17 -2.19 -16.34
CA MET A 531 -33.49 -3.42 -15.61
C MET A 531 -34.30 -4.42 -16.46
N GLY A 532 -34.90 -3.96 -17.57
CA GLY A 532 -35.82 -4.77 -18.37
C GLY A 532 -37.14 -5.07 -17.65
N VAL A 533 -37.55 -4.21 -16.70
CA VAL A 533 -38.72 -4.42 -15.83
C VAL A 533 -39.84 -3.46 -16.20
N THR A 534 -41.06 -3.97 -16.31
CA THR A 534 -42.28 -3.18 -16.61
C THR A 534 -43.00 -2.67 -15.35
N ALA A 535 -42.62 -3.15 -14.17
CA ALA A 535 -43.21 -2.79 -12.89
C ALA A 535 -42.79 -1.40 -12.38
N VAL A 536 -43.48 -0.93 -11.31
CA VAL A 536 -43.14 0.30 -10.61
C VAL A 536 -41.74 0.18 -10.01
N VAL A 537 -40.90 1.18 -10.28
CA VAL A 537 -39.52 1.22 -9.82
C VAL A 537 -39.45 2.13 -8.61
N ASN A 538 -39.11 1.54 -7.47
CA ASN A 538 -38.80 2.24 -6.24
C ASN A 538 -37.28 2.15 -5.99
N PRO A 539 -36.71 3.02 -5.15
CA PRO A 539 -35.31 2.91 -4.73
C PRO A 539 -34.90 1.51 -4.29
N GLU A 540 -35.72 0.88 -3.43
CA GLU A 540 -35.45 -0.46 -2.91
C GLU A 540 -35.45 -1.53 -4.02
N THR A 541 -36.30 -1.39 -5.04
CA THR A 541 -36.34 -2.36 -6.15
C THR A 541 -35.11 -2.28 -7.03
N VAL A 542 -34.51 -1.09 -7.21
CA VAL A 542 -33.26 -0.92 -7.96
C VAL A 542 -32.10 -1.57 -7.21
N TRP A 543 -32.04 -1.37 -5.90
CA TRP A 543 -31.04 -2.00 -5.05
C TRP A 543 -31.20 -3.53 -5.01
N GLN A 544 -32.43 -4.04 -4.84
CA GLN A 544 -32.74 -5.46 -4.88
C GLN A 544 -32.35 -6.09 -6.22
N PHE A 545 -32.61 -5.41 -7.34
CA PHE A 545 -32.18 -5.88 -8.66
C PHE A 545 -30.66 -6.13 -8.73
N GLY A 546 -29.86 -5.22 -8.17
CA GLY A 546 -28.41 -5.38 -8.10
C GLY A 546 -27.98 -6.59 -7.26
N VAL A 547 -28.63 -6.79 -6.10
CA VAL A 547 -28.40 -7.94 -5.21
C VAL A 547 -28.78 -9.26 -5.88
N ASP A 548 -29.97 -9.34 -6.47
CA ASP A 548 -30.49 -10.55 -7.11
C ASP A 548 -29.64 -10.93 -8.33
N THR A 549 -29.22 -9.94 -9.12
CA THR A 549 -28.31 -10.15 -10.26
C THR A 549 -26.98 -10.72 -9.77
N LEU A 550 -26.40 -10.16 -8.71
CA LEU A 550 -25.15 -10.63 -8.15
C LEU A 550 -25.29 -12.07 -7.60
N GLN A 551 -26.34 -12.36 -6.85
CA GLN A 551 -26.60 -13.71 -6.34
C GLN A 551 -26.78 -14.74 -7.46
N LYS A 552 -27.62 -14.44 -8.46
CA LYS A 552 -27.87 -15.33 -9.59
C LYS A 552 -26.58 -15.66 -10.33
N THR A 553 -25.78 -14.64 -10.63
CA THR A 553 -24.52 -14.83 -11.37
C THR A 553 -23.50 -15.65 -10.60
N LEU A 554 -23.44 -15.53 -9.27
CA LEU A 554 -22.57 -16.38 -8.44
C LEU A 554 -23.01 -17.84 -8.48
N VAL A 555 -24.32 -18.11 -8.38
CA VAL A 555 -24.86 -19.48 -8.49
C VAL A 555 -24.56 -20.08 -9.87
N ASP A 556 -24.77 -19.30 -10.94
CA ASP A 556 -24.50 -19.76 -12.30
C ASP A 556 -22.99 -20.03 -12.49
N CYS A 557 -22.10 -19.16 -12.00
CA CYS A 557 -20.65 -19.38 -12.04
C CYS A 557 -20.22 -20.62 -11.24
N GLU A 558 -20.79 -20.85 -10.05
CA GLU A 558 -20.51 -22.07 -9.28
C GLU A 558 -20.92 -23.34 -10.05
N ASN A 559 -22.02 -23.29 -10.79
CA ASN A 559 -22.49 -24.42 -11.57
C ASN A 559 -21.59 -24.69 -12.79
N GLU A 560 -21.11 -23.65 -13.47
CA GLU A 560 -20.14 -23.81 -14.57
C GLU A 560 -18.79 -24.33 -14.06
N ILE A 561 -18.27 -23.80 -12.96
CA ILE A 561 -17.02 -24.28 -12.35
C ILE A 561 -17.11 -25.76 -11.97
N LYS A 562 -18.25 -26.20 -11.41
CA LYS A 562 -18.47 -27.64 -11.12
C LYS A 562 -18.41 -28.51 -12.37
N LYS A 563 -18.81 -28.00 -13.54
CA LYS A 563 -18.71 -28.74 -14.81
C LYS A 563 -17.28 -28.85 -15.33
N MET A 564 -16.41 -27.89 -15.01
CA MET A 564 -15.02 -27.85 -15.49
C MET A 564 -14.15 -28.96 -14.88
N MET A 565 -14.55 -29.57 -13.76
CA MET A 565 -13.76 -30.58 -13.03
C MET A 565 -12.34 -30.12 -12.58
N GLU A 566 -12.01 -28.84 -12.73
CA GLU A 566 -10.75 -28.23 -12.29
C GLU A 566 -10.88 -27.75 -10.83
N THR A 567 -9.90 -28.08 -9.98
CA THR A 567 -10.08 -27.93 -8.52
C THR A 567 -9.23 -26.86 -7.84
N ASP A 568 -8.12 -26.38 -8.38
CA ASP A 568 -7.23 -25.53 -7.56
C ASP A 568 -6.63 -24.37 -8.37
N ASP A 569 -6.86 -23.14 -7.91
CA ASP A 569 -6.38 -21.84 -8.43
C ASP A 569 -7.08 -21.19 -9.65
N LEU A 570 -8.42 -21.20 -9.69
CA LEU A 570 -9.17 -20.32 -10.60
C LEU A 570 -9.16 -18.86 -10.12
N LYS A 571 -8.87 -17.92 -11.02
CA LYS A 571 -8.82 -16.47 -10.69
C LYS A 571 -10.20 -15.94 -10.31
N VAL A 572 -11.25 -16.53 -10.88
CA VAL A 572 -12.65 -16.20 -10.58
C VAL A 572 -12.93 -16.28 -9.08
N TYR A 573 -12.29 -17.19 -8.33
CA TYR A 573 -12.54 -17.34 -6.91
C TYR A 573 -12.27 -16.09 -6.10
N SER A 574 -11.22 -15.32 -6.42
CA SER A 574 -10.92 -14.05 -5.75
C SER A 574 -12.05 -13.03 -5.95
N HIS A 575 -12.56 -12.91 -7.18
CA HIS A 575 -13.68 -12.02 -7.48
C HIS A 575 -14.99 -12.52 -6.88
N MET A 576 -15.28 -13.82 -6.92
CA MET A 576 -16.45 -14.40 -6.26
C MET A 576 -16.43 -14.18 -4.75
N ALA A 577 -15.28 -14.34 -4.11
CA ALA A 577 -15.10 -14.07 -2.68
C ALA A 577 -15.47 -12.61 -2.36
N ASN A 578 -14.98 -11.65 -3.14
CA ASN A 578 -15.33 -10.24 -2.98
C ASN A 578 -16.82 -9.95 -3.23
N SER A 579 -17.45 -10.63 -4.20
CA SER A 579 -18.90 -10.52 -4.41
C SER A 579 -19.70 -11.03 -3.22
N TYR A 580 -19.30 -12.17 -2.65
CA TYR A 580 -19.93 -12.73 -1.46
C TYR A 580 -19.75 -11.82 -0.24
N LEU A 581 -18.59 -11.16 -0.08
CA LEU A 581 -18.39 -10.16 0.96
C LEU A 581 -19.34 -8.97 0.80
N LYS A 582 -19.47 -8.43 -0.42
CA LYS A 582 -20.44 -7.35 -0.70
C LYS A 582 -21.85 -7.78 -0.28
N LEU A 583 -22.29 -8.97 -0.69
CA LEU A 583 -23.59 -9.54 -0.30
C LEU A 583 -23.73 -9.67 1.23
N ALA A 584 -22.71 -10.15 1.92
CA ALA A 584 -22.69 -10.29 3.37
C ALA A 584 -22.87 -8.93 4.06
N TYR A 585 -22.14 -7.89 3.65
CA TYR A 585 -22.27 -6.56 4.24
C TYR A 585 -23.65 -5.95 4.06
N CYS A 586 -24.30 -6.11 2.89
CA CYS A 586 -25.67 -5.58 2.75
C CYS A 586 -26.71 -6.33 3.60
N THR A 587 -26.48 -7.61 3.90
CA THR A 587 -27.47 -8.45 4.58
C THR A 587 -27.25 -8.54 6.09
N GLN A 588 -26.08 -8.11 6.58
CA GLN A 588 -25.71 -8.16 8.00
C GLN A 588 -26.74 -7.50 8.94
N ASN A 589 -27.34 -6.38 8.52
CA ASN A 589 -28.25 -5.57 9.35
C ASN A 589 -29.75 -5.77 9.01
N LYS A 590 -30.08 -6.63 8.05
CA LYS A 590 -31.48 -6.88 7.65
C LYS A 590 -32.01 -8.14 8.33
N GLU A 591 -33.18 -8.04 8.97
CA GLU A 591 -33.83 -9.19 9.63
C GLU A 591 -34.20 -10.30 8.64
N ASP A 592 -34.69 -9.94 7.45
CA ASP A 592 -35.04 -10.89 6.39
C ASP A 592 -33.81 -11.45 5.63
N GLY A 593 -32.61 -10.93 5.89
CA GLY A 593 -31.38 -11.24 5.15
C GLY A 593 -30.45 -12.26 5.82
N VAL A 594 -30.85 -12.83 6.97
CA VAL A 594 -29.95 -13.67 7.80
C VAL A 594 -29.46 -14.91 7.08
N GLU A 595 -30.31 -15.59 6.30
CA GLU A 595 -29.90 -16.77 5.53
C GLU A 595 -28.86 -16.43 4.47
N THR A 596 -29.08 -15.35 3.70
CA THR A 596 -28.13 -14.85 2.71
C THR A 596 -26.81 -14.44 3.36
N PHE A 597 -26.85 -13.82 4.54
CA PHE A 597 -25.66 -13.44 5.29
C PHE A 597 -24.81 -14.66 5.67
N ILE A 598 -25.45 -15.73 6.15
CA ILE A 598 -24.80 -17.00 6.48
C ILE A 598 -24.14 -17.61 5.24
N ILE A 599 -24.91 -17.79 4.17
CA ILE A 599 -24.42 -18.40 2.93
C ILE A 599 -23.25 -17.60 2.36
N SER A 600 -23.40 -16.29 2.24
CA SER A 600 -22.39 -15.43 1.61
C SER A 600 -21.09 -15.40 2.42
N THR A 601 -21.18 -15.29 3.75
CA THR A 601 -19.99 -15.28 4.62
C THR A 601 -19.25 -16.61 4.56
N LEU A 602 -19.95 -17.74 4.68
CA LEU A 602 -19.33 -19.07 4.65
C LEU A 602 -18.76 -19.41 3.27
N ARG A 603 -19.41 -19.00 2.17
CA ARG A 603 -18.86 -19.18 0.82
C ARG A 603 -17.65 -18.29 0.56
N ALA A 604 -17.63 -17.05 1.06
CA ALA A 604 -16.44 -16.20 1.00
C ALA A 604 -15.26 -16.84 1.75
N MET A 605 -15.51 -17.43 2.93
CA MET A 605 -14.51 -18.19 3.68
C MET A 605 -14.02 -19.40 2.87
N LYS A 606 -14.92 -20.20 2.29
CA LYS A 606 -14.55 -21.36 1.45
C LYS A 606 -13.58 -20.98 0.32
N LEU A 607 -13.75 -19.78 -0.25
CA LEU A 607 -12.91 -19.26 -1.34
C LEU A 607 -11.60 -18.59 -0.87
N GLY A 608 -11.25 -18.69 0.42
CA GLY A 608 -9.97 -18.18 0.94
C GLY A 608 -9.99 -16.74 1.45
N SER A 609 -11.15 -16.08 1.55
CA SER A 609 -11.22 -14.69 1.98
C SER A 609 -10.80 -14.48 3.44
N THR A 610 -9.82 -13.62 3.66
CA THR A 610 -9.37 -13.21 5.01
C THR A 610 -10.42 -12.35 5.72
N GLU A 611 -11.06 -11.42 5.00
CA GLU A 611 -12.13 -10.57 5.53
C GLU A 611 -13.39 -11.40 5.83
N GLY A 612 -13.73 -12.37 4.99
CA GLY A 612 -14.85 -13.29 5.25
C GLY A 612 -14.64 -14.08 6.53
N LYS A 613 -13.39 -14.51 6.79
CA LYS A 613 -13.00 -15.11 8.07
C LYS A 613 -13.21 -14.14 9.24
N GLN A 614 -12.98 -12.83 9.08
CA GLN A 614 -13.23 -11.83 10.13
C GLN A 614 -14.72 -11.59 10.42
N LEU A 615 -15.59 -11.82 9.45
CA LEU A 615 -17.04 -11.71 9.63
C LEU A 615 -17.67 -12.92 10.34
N PHE A 616 -16.97 -14.06 10.42
CA PHE A 616 -17.49 -15.29 11.04
C PHE A 616 -18.07 -15.10 12.46
N PRO A 617 -17.44 -14.39 13.40
CA PRO A 617 -18.02 -14.17 14.73
C PRO A 617 -19.36 -13.43 14.70
N CYS A 618 -19.59 -12.59 13.69
CA CYS A 618 -20.88 -11.90 13.52
C CYS A 618 -22.01 -12.89 13.21
N LEU A 619 -21.71 -14.02 12.55
CA LEU A 619 -22.69 -15.09 12.33
C LEU A 619 -23.16 -15.71 13.65
N LEU A 620 -22.25 -15.85 14.61
CA LEU A 620 -22.55 -16.45 15.92
C LEU A 620 -23.51 -15.59 16.76
N SER A 621 -23.63 -14.29 16.44
CA SER A 621 -24.58 -13.38 17.10
C SER A 621 -26.02 -13.46 16.55
N LYS A 622 -26.22 -14.15 15.42
CA LYS A 622 -27.54 -14.32 14.78
C LYS A 622 -28.24 -15.57 15.30
N ASP A 623 -29.54 -15.70 15.04
CA ASP A 623 -30.31 -16.89 15.42
C ASP A 623 -29.99 -18.08 14.50
N LEU A 624 -28.83 -18.70 14.73
CA LEU A 624 -28.33 -19.86 13.99
C LEU A 624 -29.21 -21.10 14.18
N ALA A 625 -30.04 -21.15 15.22
CA ALA A 625 -30.90 -22.30 15.48
C ALA A 625 -31.98 -22.45 14.40
N GLN A 626 -32.52 -21.33 13.90
CA GLN A 626 -33.49 -21.31 12.81
C GLN A 626 -32.89 -21.78 11.47
N PHE A 627 -31.63 -21.45 11.21
CA PHE A 627 -30.94 -21.74 9.94
C PHE A 627 -29.91 -22.87 10.04
N LYS A 628 -30.10 -23.80 10.99
CA LYS A 628 -29.17 -24.89 11.28
C LYS A 628 -28.75 -25.68 10.04
N SER A 629 -29.73 -26.12 9.22
CA SER A 629 -29.46 -26.96 8.04
C SER A 629 -28.58 -26.24 7.02
N THR A 630 -28.87 -24.96 6.78
CA THR A 630 -28.11 -24.13 5.83
C THR A 630 -26.69 -23.87 6.35
N PHE A 631 -26.55 -23.56 7.64
CA PHE A 631 -25.24 -23.35 8.27
C PHE A 631 -24.36 -24.61 8.24
N GLN A 632 -24.90 -25.77 8.62
CA GLN A 632 -24.15 -27.04 8.63
C GLN A 632 -23.72 -27.45 7.21
N ALA A 633 -24.61 -27.31 6.22
CA ALA A 633 -24.31 -27.66 4.84
C ALA A 633 -23.20 -26.79 4.20
N GLU A 634 -23.10 -25.51 4.56
CA GLU A 634 -22.06 -24.63 4.05
C GLU A 634 -20.76 -24.70 4.88
N SER A 635 -20.86 -24.84 6.21
CA SER A 635 -19.69 -24.96 7.08
C SER A 635 -18.90 -26.25 6.87
N SER A 636 -19.56 -27.36 6.54
CA SER A 636 -18.87 -28.63 6.25
C SER A 636 -17.99 -28.60 5.00
N LYS A 637 -18.15 -27.57 4.14
CA LYS A 637 -17.33 -27.38 2.93
C LYS A 637 -16.09 -26.53 3.19
N ILE A 638 -15.95 -25.96 4.40
CA ILE A 638 -14.85 -25.06 4.76
C ILE A 638 -13.77 -25.87 5.47
N PRO A 639 -12.47 -25.68 5.12
CA PRO A 639 -11.38 -26.29 5.86
C PRO A 639 -11.39 -25.90 7.35
N THR A 640 -11.30 -26.88 8.24
CA THR A 640 -11.43 -26.70 9.70
C THR A 640 -10.43 -25.69 10.28
N TRP A 641 -9.25 -25.52 9.67
CA TRP A 641 -8.24 -24.55 10.11
C TRP A 641 -8.70 -23.08 10.02
N MET A 642 -9.70 -22.77 9.19
CA MET A 642 -10.23 -21.41 9.06
C MET A 642 -10.94 -20.93 10.32
N PHE A 643 -11.39 -21.84 11.19
CA PHE A 643 -12.11 -21.53 12.42
C PHE A 643 -11.20 -21.33 13.63
N LEU A 644 -9.89 -21.62 13.53
CA LEU A 644 -8.97 -21.64 14.68
C LEU A 644 -8.89 -20.30 15.43
N ASN A 645 -8.92 -19.17 14.71
CA ASN A 645 -8.88 -17.84 15.33
C ASN A 645 -10.11 -17.55 16.20
N TRP A 646 -11.21 -18.27 15.97
CA TRP A 646 -12.51 -18.03 16.58
C TRP A 646 -12.92 -19.11 17.58
N ILE A 647 -11.97 -19.97 17.99
CA ILE A 647 -12.18 -20.97 19.04
C ILE A 647 -12.80 -20.36 20.31
N PRO A 648 -12.32 -19.21 20.86
CA PRO A 648 -12.93 -18.62 22.05
C PRO A 648 -14.42 -18.29 21.87
N GLN A 649 -14.80 -17.77 20.71
CA GLN A 649 -16.17 -17.39 20.38
C GLN A 649 -17.06 -18.61 20.13
N LEU A 650 -16.52 -19.67 19.51
CA LEU A 650 -17.20 -20.95 19.37
C LEU A 650 -17.48 -21.58 20.74
N LEU A 651 -16.45 -21.62 21.59
CA LEU A 651 -16.55 -22.19 22.94
C LEU A 651 -17.46 -21.36 23.85
N ALA A 652 -17.54 -20.04 23.68
CA ALA A 652 -18.43 -19.18 24.44
C ALA A 652 -19.91 -19.47 24.18
N ASN A 653 -20.25 -20.02 23.02
CA ASN A 653 -21.63 -20.31 22.62
C ASN A 653 -22.10 -21.73 22.94
N LEU A 654 -21.32 -22.51 23.71
CA LEU A 654 -21.65 -23.90 24.07
C LEU A 654 -22.89 -24.04 24.99
N ASP A 655 -23.27 -22.98 25.72
CA ASP A 655 -24.48 -22.97 26.56
C ASP A 655 -25.66 -22.21 25.90
N THR A 656 -25.51 -21.82 24.64
CA THR A 656 -26.53 -21.11 23.85
C THR A 656 -27.21 -22.02 22.82
N ALA A 657 -28.32 -21.56 22.22
CA ALA A 657 -29.03 -22.29 21.17
C ALA A 657 -28.18 -22.51 19.90
N ALA A 658 -27.12 -21.71 19.68
CA ALA A 658 -26.21 -21.86 18.54
C ALA A 658 -25.44 -23.19 18.55
N ILE A 659 -25.33 -23.88 19.70
CA ILE A 659 -24.64 -25.18 19.81
C ILE A 659 -25.12 -26.21 18.80
N PHE A 660 -26.41 -26.19 18.45
CA PHE A 660 -26.97 -27.15 17.50
C PHE A 660 -26.42 -27.00 16.07
N ALA A 661 -25.84 -25.85 15.74
CA ALA A 661 -25.25 -25.57 14.44
C ALA A 661 -23.71 -25.68 14.47
N ILE A 662 -23.07 -25.29 15.58
CA ILE A 662 -21.59 -25.21 15.67
C ILE A 662 -20.91 -26.45 16.27
N SER A 663 -21.68 -27.41 16.81
CA SER A 663 -21.12 -28.60 17.50
C SER A 663 -20.14 -29.37 16.65
N ASP A 664 -20.46 -29.56 15.37
CA ASP A 664 -19.66 -30.38 14.45
C ASP A 664 -18.30 -29.74 14.21
N ILE A 665 -18.27 -28.41 14.02
CA ILE A 665 -17.04 -27.63 13.88
C ILE A 665 -16.15 -27.78 15.13
N ILE A 666 -16.73 -27.67 16.33
CA ILE A 666 -15.98 -27.77 17.59
C ILE A 666 -15.37 -29.16 17.74
N VAL A 667 -16.13 -30.21 17.42
CA VAL A 667 -15.67 -31.60 17.49
C VAL A 667 -14.58 -31.87 16.44
N GLU A 668 -14.73 -31.39 15.21
CA GLU A 668 -13.71 -31.51 14.17
C GLU A 668 -12.41 -30.79 14.55
N ILE A 669 -12.49 -29.57 15.11
CA ILE A 669 -11.31 -28.87 15.63
C ILE A 669 -10.65 -29.69 16.74
N ALA A 670 -11.41 -30.27 17.67
CA ALA A 670 -10.87 -31.09 18.74
C ALA A 670 -10.20 -32.38 18.24
N GLN A 671 -10.67 -32.95 17.13
CA GLN A 671 -10.09 -34.13 16.51
C GLN A 671 -8.83 -33.81 15.68
N MET A 672 -8.89 -32.77 14.85
CA MET A 672 -7.80 -32.42 13.91
C MET A 672 -6.71 -31.55 14.56
N TYR A 673 -7.10 -30.62 15.43
CA TYR A 673 -6.22 -29.63 16.06
C TYR A 673 -6.41 -29.57 17.58
N PRO A 674 -6.28 -30.69 18.32
CA PRO A 674 -6.57 -30.77 19.76
C PRO A 674 -5.79 -29.74 20.58
N GLN A 675 -4.53 -29.49 20.24
CA GLN A 675 -3.66 -28.55 20.96
C GLN A 675 -4.10 -27.09 20.84
N ALA A 676 -4.77 -26.72 19.73
CA ALA A 676 -5.23 -25.35 19.51
C ALA A 676 -6.46 -25.01 20.37
N ILE A 677 -7.35 -25.99 20.60
CA ILE A 677 -8.59 -25.79 21.36
C ILE A 677 -8.46 -26.11 22.85
N MET A 678 -7.55 -27.02 23.23
CA MET A 678 -7.43 -27.56 24.59
C MET A 678 -7.32 -26.46 25.67
N TYR A 679 -6.45 -25.47 25.49
CA TYR A 679 -6.23 -24.43 26.51
C TYR A 679 -7.44 -23.49 26.65
N ALA A 680 -8.02 -23.07 25.54
CA ALA A 680 -9.22 -22.23 25.54
C ALA A 680 -10.40 -22.97 26.19
N TYR A 681 -10.56 -24.26 25.87
CA TYR A 681 -11.60 -25.12 26.45
C TYR A 681 -11.43 -25.29 27.96
N ARG A 682 -10.21 -25.52 28.46
CA ARG A 682 -9.95 -25.62 29.91
C ARG A 682 -10.37 -24.36 30.66
N LEU A 683 -10.18 -23.17 30.07
CA LEU A 683 -10.57 -21.89 30.65
C LEU A 683 -12.09 -21.66 30.64
N SER A 684 -12.78 -22.12 29.59
CA SER A 684 -14.21 -21.90 29.41
C SER A 684 -15.07 -22.94 30.13
N LYS A 685 -14.57 -24.17 30.31
CA LYS A 685 -15.27 -25.30 30.95
C LYS A 685 -15.93 -24.94 32.29
N GLY A 686 -15.22 -24.19 33.14
CA GLY A 686 -15.72 -23.80 34.47
C GLY A 686 -16.77 -22.68 34.46
N LYS A 687 -17.08 -22.09 33.30
CA LYS A 687 -17.95 -20.91 33.19
C LYS A 687 -19.34 -21.22 32.62
N TYR A 688 -19.55 -22.42 32.08
CA TYR A 688 -20.81 -22.79 31.43
C TYR A 688 -21.98 -22.93 32.39
N LYS A 689 -23.13 -22.31 32.06
CA LYS A 689 -24.36 -22.41 32.84
C LYS A 689 -25.33 -23.39 32.18
N LEU A 690 -25.06 -24.69 32.33
CA LEU A 690 -25.91 -25.74 31.76
C LEU A 690 -27.24 -25.84 32.54
N GLN A 691 -28.34 -25.43 31.91
CA GLN A 691 -29.69 -25.59 32.45
C GLN A 691 -30.25 -27.00 32.14
N SER A 692 -31.31 -27.43 32.82
CA SER A 692 -31.97 -28.73 32.58
C SER A 692 -32.85 -28.77 31.31
N ASN A 693 -32.63 -27.84 30.38
CA ASN A 693 -33.34 -27.76 29.11
C ASN A 693 -32.64 -28.58 28.01
N THR A 694 -33.26 -28.69 26.84
CA THR A 694 -32.71 -29.43 25.67
C THR A 694 -31.31 -28.96 25.26
N ILE A 695 -31.05 -27.66 25.36
CA ILE A 695 -29.74 -27.05 25.08
C ILE A 695 -28.69 -27.58 26.06
N GLY A 696 -28.97 -27.58 27.36
CA GLY A 696 -28.03 -28.06 28.37
C GLY A 696 -27.77 -29.56 28.31
N ILE A 697 -28.77 -30.38 27.94
CA ILE A 697 -28.56 -31.83 27.71
C ILE A 697 -27.60 -32.05 26.53
N TYR A 698 -27.80 -31.31 25.43
CA TYR A 698 -26.95 -31.43 24.25
C TYR A 698 -25.54 -30.89 24.51
N GLY A 699 -25.42 -29.74 25.17
CA GLY A 699 -24.14 -29.16 25.59
C GLY A 699 -23.34 -30.08 26.50
N LYS A 700 -24.01 -30.76 27.44
CA LYS A 700 -23.36 -31.75 28.31
C LYS A 700 -22.75 -32.91 27.51
N LYS A 701 -23.45 -33.44 26.51
CA LYS A 701 -22.93 -34.50 25.63
C LYS A 701 -21.69 -34.05 24.86
N ILE A 702 -21.67 -32.82 24.37
CA ILE A 702 -20.51 -32.26 23.66
C ILE A 702 -19.33 -32.07 24.62
N ILE A 703 -19.57 -31.56 25.84
CA ILE A 703 -18.55 -31.43 26.89
C ILE A 703 -17.95 -32.78 27.26
N GLU A 704 -18.77 -33.83 27.41
CA GLU A 704 -18.28 -35.20 27.68
C GLU A 704 -17.38 -35.72 26.54
N THR A 705 -17.74 -35.40 25.29
CA THR A 705 -16.93 -35.76 24.11
C THR A 705 -15.59 -35.00 24.11
N LEU A 706 -15.63 -33.69 24.37
CA LEU A 706 -14.43 -32.85 24.44
C LEU A 706 -13.51 -33.22 25.59
N ASP A 707 -14.06 -33.61 26.74
CA ASP A 707 -13.30 -34.10 27.88
C ASP A 707 -12.51 -35.37 27.51
N GLY A 708 -13.14 -36.32 26.82
CA GLY A 708 -12.48 -37.53 26.34
C GLY A 708 -11.35 -37.23 25.34
N LEU A 709 -11.55 -36.26 24.44
CA LEU A 709 -10.57 -35.91 23.40
C LEU A 709 -9.40 -35.05 23.93
N LEU A 710 -9.68 -34.07 24.80
CA LEU A 710 -8.74 -32.99 25.14
C LEU A 710 -8.10 -33.11 26.53
N LEU A 711 -8.70 -33.86 27.46
CA LEU A 711 -8.24 -33.96 28.85
C LEU A 711 -7.62 -35.32 29.20
N SER A 712 -7.39 -36.19 28.21
CA SER A 712 -6.82 -37.53 28.43
C SER A 712 -5.32 -37.51 28.76
N ASN A 713 -4.59 -36.45 28.40
CA ASN A 713 -3.14 -36.38 28.59
C ASN A 713 -2.73 -35.74 29.93
N THR A 714 -2.38 -36.59 30.89
CA THR A 714 -1.90 -36.23 32.24
C THR A 714 -0.59 -35.43 32.25
N GLN A 715 0.22 -35.49 31.19
CA GLN A 715 1.46 -34.70 31.09
C GLN A 715 1.18 -33.21 30.94
N VAL A 716 0.09 -32.83 30.26
CA VAL A 716 -0.30 -31.43 30.10
C VAL A 716 -0.73 -30.85 31.44
N ASP A 717 -1.46 -31.61 32.25
CA ASP A 717 -1.86 -31.18 33.61
C ASP A 717 -0.64 -30.99 34.51
N THR A 718 0.33 -31.89 34.39
CA THR A 718 1.62 -31.78 35.09
C THR A 718 2.37 -30.52 34.65
N LEU A 719 2.42 -30.23 33.35
CA LEU A 719 3.05 -29.03 32.80
C LEU A 719 2.38 -27.73 33.27
N LEU A 720 1.04 -27.66 33.23
CA LEU A 720 0.30 -26.49 33.71
C LEU A 720 0.50 -26.27 35.21
N THR A 721 0.51 -27.35 36.00
CA THR A 721 0.79 -27.29 37.44
C THR A 721 2.22 -26.81 37.69
N ALA A 722 3.19 -27.22 36.87
CA ALA A 722 4.55 -26.73 36.92
C ALA A 722 4.63 -25.23 36.59
N PHE A 723 3.94 -24.76 35.54
CA PHE A 723 3.88 -23.34 35.19
C PHE A 723 3.22 -22.49 36.30
N ALA A 724 2.13 -22.95 36.90
CA ALA A 724 1.52 -22.29 38.04
C ALA A 724 2.52 -22.14 39.21
N SER A 725 3.41 -23.13 39.37
CA SER A 725 4.44 -23.15 40.41
C SER A 725 5.66 -22.24 40.13
N VAL A 726 5.76 -21.63 38.95
CA VAL A 726 6.79 -20.61 38.64
C VAL A 726 6.41 -19.23 39.21
N THR A 727 5.12 -19.00 39.48
CA THR A 727 4.63 -17.72 39.99
C THR A 727 5.10 -17.44 41.42
N SER A 728 5.25 -16.16 41.79
CA SER A 728 5.66 -15.78 43.14
C SER A 728 4.59 -16.17 44.18
N PRO A 729 4.89 -17.06 45.15
CA PRO A 729 3.89 -17.56 46.09
C PRO A 729 3.30 -16.45 46.99
N THR A 730 4.04 -15.38 47.24
CA THR A 730 3.57 -14.22 48.02
C THR A 730 2.45 -13.48 47.30
N ASN A 731 2.57 -13.31 45.98
CA ASN A 731 1.58 -12.57 45.18
C ASN A 731 0.31 -13.40 45.00
N VAL A 732 0.44 -14.73 44.85
CA VAL A 732 -0.70 -15.64 44.80
C VAL A 732 -1.45 -15.66 46.13
N LEU A 733 -0.72 -15.68 47.26
CA LEU A 733 -1.31 -15.55 48.59
C LEU A 733 -2.06 -14.23 48.75
N GLU A 734 -1.45 -13.11 48.36
CA GLU A 734 -2.10 -11.79 48.42
C GLU A 734 -3.36 -11.72 47.54
N TYR A 735 -3.32 -12.29 46.33
CA TYR A 735 -4.47 -12.37 45.43
C TYR A 735 -5.63 -13.14 46.06
N TYR A 736 -5.38 -14.32 46.62
CA TYR A 736 -6.43 -15.09 47.29
C TYR A 736 -6.92 -14.39 48.56
N MET A 737 -6.04 -13.75 49.33
CA MET A 737 -6.46 -12.96 50.51
C MET A 737 -7.37 -11.80 50.12
N LYS A 738 -7.07 -11.08 49.03
CA LYS A 738 -7.96 -10.03 48.49
C LYS A 738 -9.31 -10.60 48.06
N LYS A 739 -9.34 -11.75 47.38
CA LYS A 739 -10.59 -12.45 47.02
C LYS A 739 -11.40 -12.88 48.24
N ILE A 740 -10.74 -13.43 49.25
CA ILE A 740 -11.38 -13.85 50.50
C ILE A 740 -11.97 -12.64 51.23
N CYS A 741 -11.23 -11.54 51.34
CA CYS A 741 -11.72 -10.30 51.95
C CYS A 741 -12.87 -9.64 51.16
N ALA A 742 -12.92 -9.82 49.84
CA ALA A 742 -13.99 -9.31 48.98
C ALA A 742 -15.21 -10.25 48.86
N SER A 743 -15.23 -11.38 49.58
CA SER A 743 -16.35 -12.32 49.55
C SER A 743 -17.56 -11.75 50.29
N ASN A 744 -18.73 -11.73 49.62
CA ASN A 744 -19.97 -11.19 50.22
C ASN A 744 -20.85 -12.28 50.87
N SER A 745 -20.51 -13.57 50.72
CA SER A 745 -21.25 -14.70 51.30
C SER A 745 -20.32 -15.72 51.97
N GLU A 746 -20.84 -16.43 52.97
CA GLU A 746 -20.09 -17.47 53.71
C GLU A 746 -19.70 -18.65 52.82
N GLU A 747 -20.51 -18.96 51.81
CA GLU A 747 -20.23 -20.00 50.81
C GLU A 747 -19.07 -19.62 49.89
N GLN A 748 -19.03 -18.37 49.39
CA GLN A 748 -17.92 -17.86 48.58
C GLN A 748 -16.62 -17.79 49.38
N PHE A 749 -16.71 -17.41 50.66
CA PHE A 749 -15.57 -17.41 51.57
C PHE A 749 -14.98 -18.82 51.71
N LYS A 750 -15.82 -19.82 52.00
CA LYS A 750 -15.39 -21.22 52.14
C LYS A 750 -14.79 -21.77 50.84
N GLU A 751 -15.41 -21.48 49.70
CA GLU A 751 -14.92 -21.94 48.38
C GLU A 751 -13.56 -21.32 48.03
N ASN A 752 -13.40 -20.00 48.22
CA ASN A 752 -12.14 -19.30 47.96
C ASN A 752 -11.03 -19.72 48.93
N TYR A 753 -11.36 -19.96 50.20
CA TYR A 753 -10.42 -20.48 51.18
C TYR A 753 -9.95 -21.90 50.81
N GLN A 754 -10.87 -22.77 50.39
CA GLN A 754 -10.53 -24.14 50.01
C GLN A 754 -9.63 -24.17 48.76
N LYS A 755 -9.91 -23.33 47.75
CA LYS A 755 -9.03 -23.15 46.58
C LYS A 755 -7.64 -22.63 46.96
N LEU A 756 -7.54 -21.68 47.89
CA LEU A 756 -6.25 -21.20 48.41
C LEU A 756 -5.46 -22.37 49.03
N MET A 757 -6.12 -23.18 49.87
CA MET A 757 -5.47 -24.29 50.55
C MET A 757 -4.99 -25.38 49.59
N ASP A 758 -5.81 -25.73 48.59
CA ASP A 758 -5.46 -26.73 47.59
C ASP A 758 -4.31 -26.25 46.68
N ASP A 759 -4.34 -24.98 46.26
CA ASP A 759 -3.34 -24.42 45.34
C ASP A 759 -2.00 -24.09 46.02
N LEU A 760 -1.99 -23.60 47.26
CA LEU A 760 -0.77 -23.17 47.97
C LEU A 760 -0.26 -24.21 48.98
N TYR A 761 -1.13 -24.96 49.64
CA TYR A 761 -0.79 -25.88 50.75
C TYR A 761 -1.38 -27.31 50.58
N PRO A 762 -1.10 -28.01 49.46
CA PRO A 762 -1.57 -29.38 49.26
C PRO A 762 -0.91 -30.33 50.26
N PRO A 763 -1.57 -31.44 50.63
CA PRO A 763 -1.04 -32.38 51.59
C PRO A 763 0.28 -33.03 51.10
N ASN A 764 1.28 -33.11 51.98
CA ASN A 764 2.59 -33.77 51.77
C ASN A 764 3.56 -33.09 50.75
N VAL A 765 3.78 -31.78 50.85
CA VAL A 765 4.77 -31.07 50.01
C VAL A 765 6.22 -31.39 50.41
N ASN A 766 7.00 -31.97 49.49
CA ASN A 766 8.45 -32.13 49.64
C ASN A 766 9.21 -31.14 48.73
N TYR A 767 9.57 -29.98 49.29
CA TYR A 767 10.24 -28.88 48.56
C TYR A 767 11.59 -29.23 47.90
N LYS A 768 12.15 -30.42 48.18
CA LYS A 768 13.39 -30.93 47.58
C LYS A 768 13.15 -31.92 46.43
N SER A 769 11.93 -32.44 46.31
CA SER A 769 11.59 -33.42 45.27
C SER A 769 11.01 -32.72 44.04
N PRO A 770 11.55 -32.96 42.83
CA PRO A 770 10.96 -32.48 41.57
C PRO A 770 9.50 -32.96 41.37
N LYS A 771 9.14 -34.10 41.98
CA LYS A 771 7.78 -34.67 41.91
C LYS A 771 6.73 -33.84 42.66
N SER A 772 7.14 -32.98 43.58
CA SER A 772 6.22 -32.11 44.32
C SER A 772 5.81 -30.87 43.54
N LEU A 773 6.49 -30.57 42.42
CA LEU A 773 6.35 -29.37 41.58
C LEU A 773 6.50 -28.02 42.30
N LYS A 774 6.56 -28.00 43.64
CA LYS A 774 6.75 -26.82 44.50
C LYS A 774 8.17 -26.75 45.02
N GLY A 775 8.96 -25.88 44.41
CA GLY A 775 10.36 -25.68 44.78
C GLY A 775 10.57 -24.91 46.10
N PRO A 776 11.84 -24.63 46.44
CA PRO A 776 12.24 -23.96 47.69
C PRO A 776 11.61 -22.58 47.93
N ILE A 777 11.16 -21.89 46.86
CA ILE A 777 10.54 -20.56 46.93
C ILE A 777 9.24 -20.60 47.75
N PHE A 778 8.46 -21.69 47.68
CA PHE A 778 7.22 -21.86 48.46
C PHE A 778 7.47 -22.03 49.97
N LYS A 779 8.70 -22.34 50.40
CA LYS A 779 9.04 -22.43 51.82
C LYS A 779 8.86 -21.08 52.55
N LYS A 780 8.99 -19.95 51.82
CA LYS A 780 8.85 -18.60 52.40
C LYS A 780 7.43 -18.31 52.92
N ILE A 781 6.41 -18.91 52.32
CA ILE A 781 5.02 -18.70 52.73
C ILE A 781 4.49 -19.77 53.69
N ALA A 782 5.27 -20.82 53.97
CA ALA A 782 4.85 -21.94 54.82
C ALA A 782 4.45 -21.51 56.26
N GLU A 783 5.03 -20.41 56.75
CA GLU A 783 4.69 -19.83 58.06
C GLU A 783 3.24 -19.32 58.15
N TYR A 784 2.63 -18.94 57.02
CA TYR A 784 1.25 -18.42 56.99
C TYR A 784 0.20 -19.53 57.00
N GLU A 785 0.56 -20.79 56.72
CA GLU A 785 -0.36 -21.93 56.71
C GLU A 785 -1.05 -22.12 58.07
N HIS A 786 -0.30 -22.01 59.16
CA HIS A 786 -0.84 -22.15 60.52
C HIS A 786 -1.84 -21.04 60.85
N LYS A 787 -1.46 -19.79 60.52
CA LYS A 787 -2.30 -18.61 60.76
C LYS A 787 -3.63 -18.69 59.98
N LEU A 788 -3.59 -19.15 58.73
CA LEU A 788 -4.79 -19.33 57.90
C LEU A 788 -5.73 -20.41 58.47
N LYS A 789 -5.19 -21.52 58.97
CA LYS A 789 -5.98 -22.58 59.61
C LYS A 789 -6.60 -22.16 60.94
N GLU A 790 -5.99 -21.23 61.67
CA GLU A 790 -6.55 -20.64 62.88
C GLU A 790 -7.73 -19.71 62.58
N ILE A 791 -7.58 -18.87 61.54
CA ILE A 791 -8.65 -17.96 61.08
C ILE A 791 -9.92 -18.74 60.70
N MET A 792 -9.81 -19.90 60.04
CA MET A 792 -10.98 -20.71 59.68
C MET A 792 -11.64 -21.40 60.89
N LYS A 793 -10.89 -21.64 61.97
CA LYS A 793 -11.42 -22.19 63.23
C LYS A 793 -12.08 -21.15 64.14
N GLY A 794 -12.19 -19.89 63.70
CA GLY A 794 -12.87 -18.82 64.44
C GLY A 794 -12.14 -18.39 65.71
N LYS A 795 -10.80 -18.46 65.73
CA LYS A 795 -9.97 -17.90 66.80
C LYS A 795 -9.35 -16.57 66.39
#